data_AF-A0A2K9HI83-F1
#
_entry.id   AF-A0A2K9HI83-F1
#
_cell.length_a   1.000
_cell.length_b   1.000
_cell.length_c   1.000
_cell.angle_alpha   90.00
_cell.angle_beta   90.00
_cell.angle_gamma   90.00
#
_symmetry.space_group_name_H-M   'P 1'
#
loop_
_entity.id
_entity.type
_entity.pdbx_description
1 polymer ?
#
loop_
_entity_poly.entity_id
_entity_poly.type
_entity_poly.pdbx_seq_one_letter_code
_entity_poly.pdbx_strand_id
1 'polypeptide(L)'
;MGDILQREGEDGSVLRFAYDRMDRLRMLTNEHGEEYTFDRNLRGEIIGETGFDRMHRRYMRDRSGRVIREERAGGRWTEYEYDQRGRLTRSSFSDGTIEAFSYDVLGRLTEARNTTGSVSMAYDEGGRVVKECFSGGLPGDKGTTVENIYDDLGNRIETRTSLGSVVQNSFDEDGLLSRVAAAGGGGESWEEKIVRDSEGLKIEKIFSGGIRMTRTYDAYGNVISQKSRSLHQDGYDRRYAWNASGRLQSVIDGITGGKTAYAYDAVGSLMSARYEDGTDDYRMPDSVGNVFRSRDRRDREYGKGGRILRDRHYDFLYDVEGNLILKTPRRGLTQHPNHEVSEDSGTHIAWQTGDYAYEWYGNGMLKEVRLPYGKTVRFEYDALGRRTAKLFNGHVFRYLWDGNVMVQEWQYEEKDRPQHSIDEFGRIRMQGEEPVYNLVTWVYEEGSYVPVAKLQNGERYTIISDYMGRPVEAYNSYGNVVWQADYDIYGDLRNRKGIRDFIPFRQLGQYEDNETRLYYNRFRYYDPRIGNYISQDPIRLAGNNPTLYGYVEDCNEYVDLFGLNFNGIPQNPGIVRRFMSKAEYKDFKKNGFKYDPKDTRGGISATSTKIKPQNPDAIKKSTGALGADYFVDIDTKGKDVVLKGKTKGGVPDWKIKDNVSKTDIVSSGKVCKG
;
A
#
# COMPACT_ATOMS: atom_id res chain seq x y z
N MET A 1 2.96 -30.98 23.65
CA MET A 1 2.67 -30.14 22.48
C MET A 1 2.51 -28.69 22.94
N GLY A 2 2.74 -27.72 22.07
CA GLY A 2 2.80 -26.28 22.42
C GLY A 2 1.88 -25.41 21.56
N ASP A 3 0.90 -26.00 20.89
CA ASP A 3 0.07 -25.32 19.91
C ASP A 3 -0.85 -24.30 20.58
N ILE A 4 -0.97 -23.12 19.98
CA ILE A 4 -1.87 -22.08 20.48
C ILE A 4 -3.30 -22.49 20.14
N LEU A 5 -4.13 -22.79 21.14
CA LEU A 5 -5.55 -23.09 20.91
C LEU A 5 -6.42 -21.84 20.85
N GLN A 6 -5.99 -20.77 21.51
CA GLN A 6 -6.70 -19.49 21.52
C GLN A 6 -5.74 -18.32 21.75
N ARG A 7 -6.10 -17.16 21.20
CA ARG A 7 -5.49 -15.86 21.48
C ARG A 7 -6.57 -14.97 22.05
N GLU A 8 -6.33 -14.43 23.24
CA GLU A 8 -7.23 -13.48 23.90
C GLU A 8 -6.65 -12.06 23.79
N GLY A 9 -7.47 -11.10 23.35
CA GLY A 9 -7.14 -9.67 23.36
C GLY A 9 -7.45 -9.02 24.71
N GLU A 10 -6.88 -7.84 24.96
CA GLU A 10 -7.11 -7.08 26.20
C GLU A 10 -8.56 -6.61 26.36
N ASP A 11 -9.31 -6.53 25.26
CA ASP A 11 -10.74 -6.24 25.21
C ASP A 11 -11.62 -7.48 25.41
N GLY A 12 -11.02 -8.66 25.64
CA GLY A 12 -11.72 -9.94 25.77
C GLY A 12 -12.09 -10.59 24.44
N SER A 13 -11.63 -10.06 23.30
CA SER A 13 -11.71 -10.73 22.00
C SER A 13 -11.01 -12.09 22.06
N VAL A 14 -11.57 -13.11 21.41
CA VAL A 14 -11.00 -14.46 21.37
C VAL A 14 -10.97 -15.01 19.95
N LEU A 15 -9.76 -15.22 19.43
CA LEU A 15 -9.50 -15.96 18.20
C LEU A 15 -9.10 -17.39 18.57
N ARG A 16 -9.81 -18.39 18.03
CA ARG A 16 -9.54 -19.82 18.30
C ARG A 16 -8.90 -20.50 17.10
N PHE A 17 -8.07 -21.50 17.40
CA PHE A 17 -7.35 -22.29 16.43
C PHE A 17 -7.65 -23.76 16.64
N ALA A 18 -7.98 -24.48 15.57
CA ALA A 18 -8.12 -25.92 15.58
C ALA A 18 -7.08 -26.58 14.69
N TYR A 19 -6.51 -27.67 15.16
CA TYR A 19 -5.45 -28.43 14.49
C TYR A 19 -5.94 -29.83 14.14
N ASP A 20 -5.38 -30.41 13.09
CA ASP A 20 -5.60 -31.82 12.78
C ASP A 20 -4.73 -32.75 13.65
N ARG A 21 -4.88 -34.07 13.48
CA ARG A 21 -4.12 -35.09 14.23
C ARG A 21 -2.60 -35.06 13.99
N MET A 22 -2.12 -34.21 13.07
CA MET A 22 -0.70 -34.00 12.75
C MET A 22 -0.20 -32.62 13.21
N ASP A 23 -0.92 -31.97 14.13
CA ASP A 23 -0.63 -30.64 14.67
C ASP A 23 -0.57 -29.53 13.59
N ARG A 24 -1.36 -29.67 12.51
CA ARG A 24 -1.45 -28.65 11.44
C ARG A 24 -2.73 -27.84 11.56
N LEU A 25 -2.62 -26.52 11.43
CA LEU A 25 -3.75 -25.60 11.52
C LEU A 25 -4.82 -25.93 10.47
N ARG A 26 -5.99 -26.38 10.91
CA ARG A 26 -7.12 -26.74 10.05
C ARG A 26 -8.19 -25.67 10.02
N MET A 27 -8.37 -24.92 11.10
CA MET A 27 -9.43 -23.93 11.20
C MET A 27 -9.06 -22.77 12.13
N LEU A 28 -9.56 -21.58 11.80
CA LEU A 28 -9.60 -20.41 12.65
C LEU A 28 -11.06 -20.08 12.94
N THR A 29 -11.39 -19.68 14.17
CA THR A 29 -12.71 -19.15 14.51
C THR A 29 -12.53 -17.76 15.12
N ASN A 30 -13.01 -16.73 14.42
CA ASN A 30 -12.88 -15.35 14.85
C ASN A 30 -13.86 -15.01 15.98
N GLU A 31 -13.80 -13.77 16.43
CA GLU A 31 -14.55 -13.23 17.57
C GLU A 31 -16.08 -13.23 17.33
N HIS A 32 -16.51 -13.27 16.07
CA HIS A 32 -17.92 -13.42 15.67
C HIS A 32 -18.34 -14.88 15.50
N GLY A 33 -17.46 -15.85 15.76
CA GLY A 33 -17.74 -17.26 15.52
C GLY A 33 -17.69 -17.65 14.04
N GLU A 34 -17.13 -16.80 13.18
CA GLU A 34 -16.94 -17.12 11.77
C GLU A 34 -15.71 -18.02 11.61
N GLU A 35 -15.80 -19.01 10.73
CA GLU A 35 -14.76 -20.01 10.54
C GLU A 35 -13.98 -19.76 9.25
N TYR A 36 -12.66 -19.90 9.32
CA TYR A 36 -11.79 -20.01 8.15
C TYR A 36 -11.18 -21.41 8.16
N THR A 37 -11.45 -22.22 7.14
CA THR A 37 -11.02 -23.63 7.08
C THR A 37 -10.02 -23.90 5.96
N PHE A 38 -9.17 -24.90 6.16
CA PHE A 38 -8.17 -25.33 5.18
C PHE A 38 -8.28 -26.82 4.87
N ASP A 39 -8.42 -27.14 3.58
CA ASP A 39 -8.40 -28.50 3.05
C ASP A 39 -7.00 -28.86 2.56
N ARG A 40 -6.56 -30.08 2.89
CA ARG A 40 -5.21 -30.55 2.56
C ARG A 40 -5.23 -31.88 1.85
N ASN A 41 -4.28 -32.06 0.94
CA ASN A 41 -4.00 -33.38 0.37
C ASN A 41 -3.13 -34.23 1.32
N LEU A 42 -2.84 -35.47 0.91
CA LEU A 42 -2.01 -36.40 1.67
C LEU A 42 -0.56 -35.92 1.90
N ARG A 43 -0.06 -34.99 1.06
CA ARG A 43 1.26 -34.35 1.23
C ARG A 43 1.23 -33.18 2.23
N GLY A 44 0.04 -32.82 2.75
CA GLY A 44 -0.15 -31.72 3.67
C GLY A 44 -0.22 -30.33 3.01
N GLU A 45 -0.24 -30.28 1.68
CA GLU A 45 -0.40 -29.05 0.93
C GLU A 45 -1.86 -28.58 0.97
N ILE A 46 -2.08 -27.27 1.09
CA ILE A 46 -3.43 -26.69 1.04
C ILE A 46 -3.96 -26.79 -0.39
N ILE A 47 -5.07 -27.50 -0.57
CA ILE A 47 -5.78 -27.70 -1.85
C ILE A 47 -7.15 -27.03 -1.87
N GLY A 48 -7.61 -26.52 -0.74
CA GLY A 48 -8.80 -25.71 -0.66
C GLY A 48 -8.81 -24.86 0.59
N GLU A 49 -9.56 -23.78 0.54
CA GLU A 49 -9.84 -22.94 1.70
C GLU A 49 -11.27 -22.41 1.63
N THR A 50 -11.84 -22.17 2.81
CA THR A 50 -13.11 -21.48 2.97
C THR A 50 -12.87 -20.30 3.90
N GLY A 51 -13.11 -19.08 3.42
CA GLY A 51 -12.90 -17.86 4.20
C GLY A 51 -13.96 -17.64 5.28
N PHE A 52 -13.75 -16.64 6.14
CA PHE A 52 -14.73 -16.22 7.17
C PHE A 52 -16.09 -15.82 6.56
N ASP A 53 -16.05 -15.33 5.33
CA ASP A 53 -17.15 -14.99 4.44
C ASP A 53 -17.86 -16.20 3.80
N ARG A 54 -17.41 -17.43 4.10
CA ARG A 54 -17.82 -18.71 3.50
C ARG A 54 -17.45 -18.89 2.03
N MET A 55 -16.63 -18.02 1.46
CA MET A 55 -16.19 -18.19 0.07
C MET A 55 -15.15 -19.31 -0.02
N HIS A 56 -15.41 -20.27 -0.90
CA HIS A 56 -14.55 -21.42 -1.11
C HIS A 56 -13.64 -21.23 -2.34
N ARG A 57 -12.39 -21.66 -2.20
CA ARG A 57 -11.41 -21.69 -3.29
C ARG A 57 -10.73 -23.05 -3.32
N ARG A 58 -10.40 -23.53 -4.52
CA ARG A 58 -9.67 -24.79 -4.73
C ARG A 58 -8.37 -24.54 -5.49
N TYR A 59 -7.31 -25.23 -5.09
CA TYR A 59 -6.02 -25.17 -5.76
C TYR A 59 -5.67 -26.50 -6.40
N MET A 60 -5.44 -26.49 -7.70
CA MET A 60 -4.76 -27.58 -8.39
C MET A 60 -3.26 -27.31 -8.34
N ARG A 61 -2.49 -28.35 -8.00
CA ARG A 61 -1.05 -28.26 -7.88
C ARG A 61 -0.35 -29.25 -8.79
N ASP A 62 0.83 -28.86 -9.27
CA ASP A 62 1.70 -29.77 -9.99
C ASP A 62 2.43 -30.75 -9.04
N ARG A 63 3.26 -31.62 -9.63
CA ARG A 63 4.05 -32.59 -8.85
C ARG A 63 5.05 -31.92 -7.91
N SER A 64 5.51 -30.71 -8.22
CA SER A 64 6.43 -29.90 -7.40
C SER A 64 5.71 -29.09 -6.32
N GLY A 65 4.36 -29.18 -6.23
CA GLY A 65 3.56 -28.50 -5.23
C GLY A 65 3.18 -27.05 -5.59
N ARG A 66 3.55 -26.57 -6.78
CA ARG A 66 3.18 -25.22 -7.26
C ARG A 66 1.72 -25.20 -7.69
N VAL A 67 1.01 -24.10 -7.42
CA VAL A 67 -0.39 -23.94 -7.84
C VAL A 67 -0.42 -23.69 -9.34
N ILE A 68 -1.06 -24.57 -10.10
CA ILE A 68 -1.25 -24.39 -11.55
C ILE A 68 -2.64 -23.84 -11.88
N ARG A 69 -3.61 -24.00 -10.98
CA ARG A 69 -4.94 -23.41 -11.14
C ARG A 69 -5.58 -23.11 -9.81
N GLU A 70 -6.17 -21.94 -9.70
CA GLU A 70 -7.07 -21.54 -8.63
C GLU A 70 -8.50 -21.50 -9.18
N GLU A 71 -9.39 -22.29 -8.61
CA GLU A 71 -10.84 -22.24 -8.87
C GLU A 71 -11.51 -21.44 -7.75
N ARG A 72 -12.34 -20.49 -8.14
CA ARG A 72 -13.08 -19.55 -7.28
C ARG A 72 -14.58 -19.71 -7.56
N ALA A 73 -15.43 -19.14 -6.71
CA ALA A 73 -16.87 -19.24 -6.86
C ALA A 73 -17.37 -18.63 -8.19
N GLY A 74 -18.55 -19.04 -8.65
CA GLY A 74 -19.15 -18.55 -9.90
C GLY A 74 -18.41 -18.94 -11.17
N GLY A 75 -17.67 -20.06 -11.16
CA GLY A 75 -16.91 -20.54 -12.32
C GLY A 75 -15.68 -19.70 -12.67
N ARG A 76 -15.27 -18.79 -11.77
CA ARG A 76 -14.10 -17.94 -11.93
C ARG A 76 -12.84 -18.76 -11.66
N TRP A 77 -11.77 -18.49 -12.40
CA TRP A 77 -10.52 -19.21 -12.25
C TRP A 77 -9.31 -18.38 -12.68
N THR A 78 -8.15 -18.73 -12.13
CA THR A 78 -6.84 -18.30 -12.62
C THR A 78 -5.99 -19.52 -12.91
N GLU A 79 -5.35 -19.58 -14.07
CA GLU A 79 -4.39 -20.63 -14.43
C GLU A 79 -3.00 -20.02 -14.53
N TYR A 80 -2.01 -20.75 -14.01
CA TYR A 80 -0.63 -20.29 -13.88
C TYR A 80 0.32 -21.22 -14.63
N GLU A 81 1.20 -20.62 -15.43
CA GLU A 81 2.30 -21.31 -16.10
C GLU A 81 3.63 -20.88 -15.50
N TYR A 82 4.57 -21.81 -15.41
CA TYR A 82 5.89 -21.57 -14.85
C TYR A 82 6.98 -22.06 -15.79
N ASP A 83 8.12 -21.39 -15.76
CA ASP A 83 9.32 -21.90 -16.41
C ASP A 83 9.97 -23.06 -15.61
N GLN A 84 11.05 -23.62 -16.17
CA GLN A 84 11.81 -24.71 -15.56
C GLN A 84 12.47 -24.32 -14.22
N ARG A 85 12.64 -23.02 -13.95
CA ARG A 85 13.18 -22.47 -12.69
C ARG A 85 12.08 -22.15 -11.68
N GLY A 86 10.82 -22.37 -12.01
CA GLY A 86 9.67 -22.11 -11.14
C GLY A 86 9.22 -20.66 -11.07
N ARG A 87 9.63 -19.82 -12.02
CA ARG A 87 9.17 -18.43 -12.13
C ARG A 87 7.87 -18.39 -12.95
N LEU A 88 6.92 -17.55 -12.54
CA LEU A 88 5.62 -17.40 -13.18
C LEU A 88 5.78 -16.76 -14.57
N THR A 89 5.40 -17.43 -15.65
CA THR A 89 5.52 -16.89 -17.02
C THR A 89 4.19 -16.41 -17.59
N ARG A 90 3.07 -16.93 -17.09
CA ARG A 90 1.74 -16.54 -17.57
C ARG A 90 0.68 -16.74 -16.49
N SER A 91 -0.23 -15.78 -16.39
CA SER A 91 -1.51 -15.89 -15.68
C SER A 91 -2.64 -15.75 -16.70
N SER A 92 -3.60 -16.68 -16.66
CA SER A 92 -4.80 -16.62 -17.49
C SER A 92 -6.04 -16.57 -16.62
N PHE A 93 -7.00 -15.74 -16.97
CA PHE A 93 -8.20 -15.52 -16.17
C PHE A 93 -9.45 -16.00 -16.89
N SER A 94 -10.49 -16.31 -16.13
CA SER A 94 -11.79 -16.79 -16.64
C SER A 94 -12.51 -15.82 -17.59
N ASP A 95 -12.15 -14.53 -17.60
CA ASP A 95 -12.69 -13.54 -18.56
C ASP A 95 -11.93 -13.49 -19.89
N GLY A 96 -10.94 -14.38 -20.08
CA GLY A 96 -10.11 -14.45 -21.27
C GLY A 96 -8.91 -13.50 -21.27
N THR A 97 -8.77 -12.64 -20.24
CA THR A 97 -7.59 -11.79 -20.11
C THR A 97 -6.36 -12.61 -19.70
N ILE A 98 -5.17 -12.09 -20.04
CA ILE A 98 -3.90 -12.74 -19.78
C ILE A 98 -2.86 -11.72 -19.30
N GLU A 99 -1.94 -12.18 -18.48
CA GLU A 99 -0.72 -11.48 -18.10
C GLU A 99 0.46 -12.41 -18.37
N ALA A 100 1.55 -11.88 -18.93
CA ALA A 100 2.75 -12.66 -19.25
C ALA A 100 4.00 -11.96 -18.76
N PHE A 101 4.97 -12.75 -18.30
CA PHE A 101 6.19 -12.27 -17.65
C PHE A 101 7.43 -12.93 -18.25
N SER A 102 8.44 -12.11 -18.51
CA SER A 102 9.75 -12.53 -19.03
C SER A 102 10.84 -12.20 -18.01
N TYR A 103 11.88 -13.04 -17.96
CA TYR A 103 12.99 -12.87 -17.01
C TYR A 103 14.32 -13.02 -17.71
N ASP A 104 15.34 -12.34 -17.19
CA ASP A 104 16.72 -12.56 -17.60
C ASP A 104 17.33 -13.84 -16.98
N VAL A 105 18.61 -14.07 -17.30
CA VAL A 105 19.40 -15.20 -16.80
C VAL A 105 19.64 -15.16 -15.28
N LEU A 106 19.55 -13.98 -14.66
CA LEU A 106 19.70 -13.75 -13.22
C LEU A 106 18.37 -13.87 -12.46
N GLY A 107 17.23 -13.97 -13.16
CA GLY A 107 15.93 -14.04 -12.50
C GLY A 107 15.21 -12.72 -12.32
N ARG A 108 15.73 -11.64 -12.88
CA ARG A 108 15.09 -10.33 -12.81
C ARG A 108 14.01 -10.22 -13.89
N LEU A 109 12.87 -9.61 -13.56
CA LEU A 109 11.77 -9.38 -14.48
C LEU A 109 12.20 -8.42 -15.58
N THR A 110 12.19 -8.83 -16.84
CA THR A 110 12.57 -7.98 -17.98
C THR A 110 11.37 -7.43 -18.73
N GLU A 111 10.23 -8.12 -18.67
CA GLU A 111 9.00 -7.68 -19.32
C GLU A 111 7.78 -8.20 -18.55
N ALA A 112 6.77 -7.36 -18.37
CA ALA A 112 5.43 -7.74 -17.96
C ALA A 112 4.42 -7.15 -18.95
N ARG A 113 3.56 -7.98 -19.52
CA ARG A 113 2.63 -7.55 -20.58
C ARG A 113 1.24 -8.15 -20.43
N ASN A 114 0.23 -7.40 -20.85
CA ASN A 114 -1.16 -7.84 -20.95
C ASN A 114 -1.80 -7.23 -22.21
N THR A 115 -3.12 -7.27 -22.30
CA THR A 115 -3.85 -6.67 -23.42
C THR A 115 -3.69 -5.15 -23.50
N THR A 116 -3.45 -4.45 -22.40
CA THR A 116 -3.35 -2.98 -22.42
C THR A 116 -1.98 -2.47 -22.89
N GLY A 117 -0.93 -3.28 -22.76
CA GLY A 117 0.44 -2.92 -23.15
C GLY A 117 1.51 -3.79 -22.51
N SER A 118 2.75 -3.34 -22.61
CA SER A 118 3.96 -3.96 -22.07
C SER A 118 4.75 -2.96 -21.23
N VAL A 119 5.34 -3.46 -20.15
CA VAL A 119 6.31 -2.77 -19.32
C VAL A 119 7.59 -3.57 -19.39
N SER A 120 8.65 -2.98 -19.93
CA SER A 120 9.99 -3.58 -19.95
C SER A 120 10.94 -2.86 -19.01
N MET A 121 11.88 -3.62 -18.44
CA MET A 121 12.82 -3.15 -17.42
C MET A 121 14.25 -3.45 -17.84
N ALA A 122 15.12 -2.46 -17.73
CA ALA A 122 16.56 -2.62 -17.86
C ALA A 122 17.25 -2.39 -16.51
N TYR A 123 18.33 -3.14 -16.29
CA TYR A 123 19.06 -3.15 -15.03
C TYR A 123 20.53 -2.83 -15.27
N ASP A 124 21.17 -2.22 -14.27
CA ASP A 124 22.63 -2.16 -14.21
C ASP A 124 23.24 -3.47 -13.66
N GLU A 125 24.57 -3.48 -13.52
CA GLU A 125 25.32 -4.60 -12.94
C GLU A 125 24.96 -4.85 -11.46
N GLY A 126 24.55 -3.81 -10.74
CA GLY A 126 24.09 -3.90 -9.35
C GLY A 126 22.65 -4.41 -9.20
N GLY A 127 21.94 -4.67 -10.29
CA GLY A 127 20.54 -5.12 -10.28
C GLY A 127 19.52 -4.02 -10.00
N ARG A 128 19.91 -2.74 -10.09
CA ARG A 128 19.02 -1.59 -9.94
C ARG A 128 18.34 -1.31 -11.28
N VAL A 129 17.07 -0.91 -11.25
CA VAL A 129 16.32 -0.55 -12.47
C VAL A 129 16.82 0.79 -12.98
N VAL A 130 17.46 0.80 -14.14
CA VAL A 130 17.96 2.01 -14.84
C VAL A 130 16.99 2.52 -15.89
N LYS A 131 16.04 1.68 -16.34
CA LYS A 131 15.01 2.08 -17.29
C LYS A 131 13.75 1.24 -17.14
N GLU A 132 12.61 1.91 -17.09
CA GLU A 132 11.30 1.33 -17.37
C GLU A 132 10.79 1.91 -18.70
N CYS A 133 10.23 1.05 -19.55
CA CYS A 133 9.62 1.44 -20.82
C CYS A 133 8.21 0.88 -20.93
N PHE A 134 7.25 1.79 -21.06
CA PHE A 134 5.81 1.55 -21.20
C PHE A 134 5.45 1.68 -22.67
N SER A 135 5.12 0.57 -23.32
CA SER A 135 4.88 0.53 -24.76
C SER A 135 3.68 -0.37 -25.09
N GLY A 136 3.30 -0.41 -26.36
CA GLY A 136 2.38 -1.42 -26.89
C GLY A 136 3.03 -2.81 -27.05
N GLY A 137 4.33 -2.97 -26.76
CA GLY A 137 5.03 -4.26 -26.84
C GLY A 137 5.44 -4.70 -28.26
N LEU A 138 5.57 -3.75 -29.21
CA LEU A 138 5.99 -4.02 -30.58
C LEU A 138 7.46 -3.64 -30.85
N PRO A 139 8.16 -4.33 -31.77
CA PRO A 139 9.46 -3.91 -32.26
C PRO A 139 9.38 -2.51 -32.88
N GLY A 140 10.21 -1.57 -32.40
CA GLY A 140 10.27 -0.20 -32.90
C GLY A 140 9.33 0.79 -32.23
N ASP A 141 8.42 0.34 -31.35
CA ASP A 141 7.69 1.23 -30.46
C ASP A 141 8.65 1.80 -29.41
N LYS A 142 8.82 3.11 -29.40
CA LYS A 142 9.70 3.79 -28.44
C LYS A 142 9.09 3.83 -27.04
N GLY A 143 7.77 3.73 -26.93
CA GLY A 143 7.03 3.85 -25.68
C GLY A 143 7.26 5.18 -24.95
N THR A 144 6.71 5.26 -23.75
CA THR A 144 7.07 6.27 -22.75
C THR A 144 8.04 5.65 -21.76
N THR A 145 9.10 6.36 -21.40
CA THR A 145 10.18 5.79 -20.58
C THR A 145 10.44 6.62 -19.34
N VAL A 146 10.89 5.93 -18.30
CA VAL A 146 11.49 6.49 -17.08
C VAL A 146 12.89 5.92 -16.97
N GLU A 147 13.90 6.78 -16.90
CA GLU A 147 15.31 6.41 -16.81
C GLU A 147 15.90 6.90 -15.49
N ASN A 148 16.65 6.04 -14.81
CA ASN A 148 17.19 6.27 -13.47
C ASN A 148 18.72 6.17 -13.51
N ILE A 149 19.39 7.15 -12.93
CA ILE A 149 20.86 7.20 -12.78
C ILE A 149 21.21 7.09 -11.30
N TYR A 150 22.18 6.24 -11.00
CA TYR A 150 22.66 5.99 -9.66
C TYR A 150 24.13 6.35 -9.53
N ASP A 151 24.54 6.76 -8.34
CA ASP A 151 25.95 6.87 -7.98
C ASP A 151 26.55 5.48 -7.64
N ASP A 152 27.86 5.48 -7.37
CA ASP A 152 28.62 4.29 -6.98
C ASP A 152 28.17 3.69 -5.63
N LEU A 153 27.46 4.47 -4.80
CA LEU A 153 26.99 4.06 -3.48
C LEU A 153 25.60 3.42 -3.51
N GLY A 154 24.88 3.46 -4.62
CA GLY A 154 23.51 2.95 -4.67
C GLY A 154 22.44 4.03 -4.76
N ASN A 155 22.78 5.30 -4.54
CA ASN A 155 21.80 6.36 -4.41
C ASN A 155 21.31 6.80 -5.79
N ARG A 156 19.99 6.93 -5.96
CA ARG A 156 19.40 7.44 -7.19
C ARG A 156 19.55 8.94 -7.26
N ILE A 157 20.52 9.40 -8.03
CA ILE A 157 20.86 10.82 -8.19
C ILE A 157 20.01 11.51 -9.25
N GLU A 158 19.38 10.76 -10.15
CA GLU A 158 18.55 11.34 -11.20
C GLU A 158 17.47 10.39 -11.71
N THR A 159 16.31 10.96 -12.05
CA THR A 159 15.21 10.32 -12.77
C THR A 159 14.79 11.22 -13.93
N ARG A 160 14.72 10.68 -15.15
CA ARG A 160 14.28 11.39 -16.36
C ARG A 160 13.11 10.67 -16.99
N THR A 161 12.15 11.41 -17.54
CA THR A 161 11.09 10.83 -18.35
C THR A 161 11.21 11.25 -19.81
N SER A 162 10.77 10.40 -20.75
CA SER A 162 10.73 10.76 -22.17
C SER A 162 9.77 11.90 -22.48
N LEU A 163 8.89 12.28 -21.54
CA LEU A 163 8.02 13.45 -21.64
C LEU A 163 8.68 14.75 -21.10
N GLY A 164 9.99 14.71 -20.82
CA GLY A 164 10.79 15.90 -20.56
C GLY A 164 10.89 16.34 -19.10
N SER A 165 10.50 15.47 -18.14
CA SER A 165 10.76 15.70 -16.71
C SER A 165 12.17 15.23 -16.34
N VAL A 166 12.84 15.98 -15.47
CA VAL A 166 14.12 15.61 -14.85
C VAL A 166 14.03 15.93 -13.37
N VAL A 167 14.25 14.93 -12.52
CA VAL A 167 14.36 15.06 -11.06
C VAL A 167 15.77 14.66 -10.66
N GLN A 168 16.45 15.51 -9.90
CA GLN A 168 17.81 15.32 -9.42
C GLN A 168 17.83 15.30 -7.90
N ASN A 169 18.47 14.29 -7.34
CA ASN A 169 18.62 14.12 -5.90
C ASN A 169 20.09 14.34 -5.51
N SER A 170 20.31 15.00 -4.39
CA SER A 170 21.63 15.11 -3.79
C SER A 170 21.61 14.55 -2.37
N PHE A 171 22.71 13.91 -2.00
CA PHE A 171 22.88 13.25 -0.71
C PHE A 171 24.04 13.93 0.03
N ASP A 172 23.96 13.98 1.37
CA ASP A 172 25.05 14.46 2.21
C ASP A 172 26.12 13.38 2.43
N GLU A 173 27.18 13.71 3.18
CA GLU A 173 28.29 12.80 3.47
C GLU A 173 27.87 11.54 4.26
N ASP A 174 26.71 11.56 4.90
CA ASP A 174 26.13 10.41 5.61
C ASP A 174 25.18 9.59 4.70
N GLY A 175 25.09 9.93 3.41
CA GLY A 175 24.22 9.25 2.44
C GLY A 175 22.74 9.60 2.59
N LEU A 176 22.40 10.66 3.34
CA LEU A 176 21.02 11.09 3.52
C LEU A 176 20.63 12.11 2.46
N LEU A 177 19.39 12.00 1.96
CA LEU A 177 18.83 12.99 1.02
C LEU A 177 18.90 14.40 1.63
N SER A 178 19.57 15.29 0.92
CA SER A 178 19.85 16.69 1.30
C SER A 178 19.21 17.69 0.36
N ARG A 179 18.92 17.32 -0.90
CA ARG A 179 18.29 18.18 -1.91
C ARG A 179 17.50 17.37 -2.92
N VAL A 180 16.37 17.92 -3.37
CA VAL A 180 15.61 17.46 -4.54
C VAL A 180 15.43 18.66 -5.46
N ALA A 181 15.76 18.53 -6.74
CA ALA A 181 15.51 19.54 -7.75
C ALA A 181 14.77 18.94 -8.93
N ALA A 182 13.79 19.65 -9.48
CA ALA A 182 12.97 19.16 -10.57
C ALA A 182 12.78 20.23 -11.65
N ALA A 183 12.85 19.84 -12.91
CA ALA A 183 12.57 20.69 -14.05
C ALA A 183 11.64 19.97 -15.02
N GLY A 184 10.71 20.71 -15.64
CA GLY A 184 9.82 20.20 -16.68
C GLY A 184 9.87 21.10 -17.91
N GLY A 185 10.13 20.51 -19.08
CA GLY A 185 9.83 21.14 -20.38
C GLY A 185 10.36 22.56 -20.60
N GLY A 186 11.60 22.87 -20.17
CA GLY A 186 12.26 24.15 -20.46
C GLY A 186 11.98 25.32 -19.50
N GLY A 187 11.20 25.11 -18.43
CA GLY A 187 10.98 26.11 -17.39
C GLY A 187 12.10 26.19 -16.35
N GLU A 188 12.07 27.23 -15.51
CA GLU A 188 12.90 27.34 -14.29
C GLU A 188 12.68 26.11 -13.38
N SER A 189 13.74 25.69 -12.67
CA SER A 189 13.69 24.52 -11.79
C SER A 189 12.97 24.81 -10.46
N TRP A 190 12.28 23.80 -9.95
CA TRP A 190 11.84 23.71 -8.56
C TRP A 190 12.94 23.05 -7.72
N GLU A 191 13.07 23.45 -6.47
CA GLU A 191 14.04 22.89 -5.53
C GLU A 191 13.48 22.79 -4.10
N GLU A 192 13.88 21.72 -3.43
CA GLU A 192 13.80 21.50 -2.00
C GLU A 192 15.22 21.23 -1.44
N LYS A 193 15.55 21.89 -0.34
CA LYS A 193 16.73 21.61 0.48
C LYS A 193 16.30 21.13 1.86
N ILE A 194 16.90 20.03 2.32
CA ILE A 194 16.60 19.39 3.60
C ILE A 194 17.73 19.66 4.59
N VAL A 195 17.40 20.23 5.74
CA VAL A 195 18.32 20.49 6.85
C VAL A 195 18.01 19.53 8.00
N ARG A 196 19.06 18.95 8.56
CA ARG A 196 18.97 17.96 9.64
C ARG A 196 19.75 18.41 10.88
N ASP A 197 19.33 17.90 12.03
CA ASP A 197 20.10 18.02 13.26
C ASP A 197 21.23 16.97 13.34
N SER A 198 22.02 17.00 14.42
CA SER A 198 23.12 16.04 14.66
C SER A 198 22.65 14.59 14.84
N GLU A 199 21.36 14.39 15.09
CA GLU A 199 20.74 13.08 15.18
C GLU A 199 20.24 12.61 13.82
N GLY A 200 20.26 13.44 12.77
CA GLY A 200 19.78 13.15 11.41
C GLY A 200 18.27 13.35 11.23
N LEU A 201 17.58 14.00 12.17
CA LEU A 201 16.14 14.32 12.05
C LEU A 201 15.96 15.58 11.20
N LYS A 202 14.94 15.61 10.34
CA LYS A 202 14.67 16.74 9.43
C LYS A 202 14.09 17.92 10.22
N ILE A 203 14.87 18.97 10.47
CA ILE A 203 14.42 20.11 11.27
C ILE A 203 13.92 21.29 10.41
N GLU A 204 14.39 21.40 9.17
CA GLU A 204 13.93 22.42 8.23
C GLU A 204 13.94 21.88 6.79
N LYS A 205 12.96 22.28 6.01
CA LYS A 205 12.91 22.16 4.55
C LYS A 205 12.75 23.55 3.95
N ILE A 206 13.58 23.87 2.96
CA ILE A 206 13.61 25.16 2.28
C ILE A 206 13.27 24.90 0.81
N PHE A 207 12.28 25.59 0.28
CA PHE A 207 11.80 25.37 -1.07
C PHE A 207 11.97 26.62 -1.95
N SER A 208 11.85 26.45 -3.27
CA SER A 208 11.68 27.56 -4.22
C SER A 208 10.57 28.52 -3.77
N GLY A 209 10.71 29.81 -4.11
CA GLY A 209 9.74 30.84 -3.72
C GLY A 209 9.85 31.31 -2.26
N GLY A 210 10.94 30.96 -1.56
CA GLY A 210 11.20 31.39 -0.18
C GLY A 210 10.33 30.68 0.87
N ILE A 211 9.63 29.62 0.47
CA ILE A 211 8.79 28.82 1.36
C ILE A 211 9.70 27.99 2.26
N ARG A 212 9.36 27.93 3.55
CA ARG A 212 10.08 27.15 4.56
C ARG A 212 9.11 26.33 5.36
N MET A 213 9.56 25.16 5.77
CA MET A 213 8.86 24.27 6.69
C MET A 213 9.83 23.86 7.80
N THR A 214 9.42 23.99 9.05
CA THR A 214 10.22 23.62 10.22
C THR A 214 9.53 22.54 11.03
N ARG A 215 10.32 21.69 11.69
CA ARG A 215 9.84 20.64 12.59
C ARG A 215 10.66 20.60 13.87
N THR A 216 9.98 20.22 14.95
CA THR A 216 10.63 19.87 16.22
C THR A 216 10.15 18.49 16.67
N TYR A 217 10.99 17.83 17.46
CA TYR A 217 10.79 16.43 17.85
C TYR A 217 10.86 16.25 19.36
N ASP A 218 10.17 15.24 19.87
CA ASP A 218 10.38 14.76 21.23
C ASP A 218 11.65 13.88 21.35
N ALA A 219 11.92 13.39 22.55
CA ALA A 219 13.04 12.50 22.82
C ALA A 219 12.93 11.11 22.16
N TYR A 220 11.76 10.75 21.64
CA TYR A 220 11.54 9.50 20.92
C TYR A 220 11.65 9.69 19.41
N GLY A 221 11.59 10.93 18.90
CA GLY A 221 11.61 11.24 17.47
C GLY A 221 10.23 11.48 16.87
N ASN A 222 9.17 11.60 17.67
CA ASN A 222 7.86 12.01 17.18
C ASN A 222 7.85 13.51 16.91
N VAL A 223 7.21 13.95 15.83
CA VAL A 223 7.07 15.38 15.51
C VAL A 223 6.13 16.02 16.53
N ILE A 224 6.57 17.02 17.29
CA ILE A 224 5.73 17.73 18.28
C ILE A 224 5.27 19.11 17.80
N SER A 225 5.96 19.71 16.83
CA SER A 225 5.49 20.90 16.13
C SER A 225 5.97 20.92 14.70
N GLN A 226 5.10 21.36 13.80
CA GLN A 226 5.38 21.60 12.39
C GLN A 226 4.83 22.96 11.99
N LYS A 227 5.64 23.76 11.29
CA LYS A 227 5.24 25.08 10.80
C LYS A 227 5.68 25.29 9.37
N SER A 228 4.80 25.82 8.51
CA SER A 228 5.17 26.34 7.18
C SER A 228 5.00 27.86 7.16
N ARG A 229 5.82 28.52 6.34
CA ARG A 229 5.68 29.95 6.04
C ARG A 229 6.20 30.24 4.65
N SER A 230 5.63 31.24 3.99
CA SER A 230 6.19 31.87 2.80
C SER A 230 6.65 33.29 3.13
N LEU A 231 7.17 34.02 2.15
CA LEU A 231 7.45 35.46 2.29
C LEU A 231 6.17 36.30 2.44
N HIS A 232 5.02 35.76 2.05
CA HIS A 232 3.75 36.49 1.97
C HIS A 232 2.82 36.20 3.16
N GLN A 233 2.91 35.01 3.74
CA GLN A 233 2.04 34.60 4.85
C GLN A 233 2.63 33.45 5.65
N ASP A 234 2.23 33.37 6.93
CA ASP A 234 2.33 32.12 7.66
C ASP A 234 1.34 31.09 7.08
N GLY A 235 1.72 29.82 7.14
CA GLY A 235 0.93 28.70 6.68
C GLY A 235 0.61 27.74 7.82
N TYR A 236 0.45 26.46 7.47
CA TYR A 236 0.28 25.34 8.38
C TYR A 236 1.10 25.45 9.67
N ASP A 237 0.44 25.66 10.81
CA ASP A 237 1.05 25.55 12.15
C ASP A 237 0.29 24.48 12.93
N ARG A 238 0.97 23.40 13.30
CA ARG A 238 0.42 22.30 14.10
C ARG A 238 1.33 21.94 15.25
N ARG A 239 0.72 21.64 16.39
CA ARG A 239 1.38 21.04 17.55
C ARG A 239 0.74 19.70 17.85
N TYR A 240 1.56 18.66 17.96
CA TYR A 240 1.12 17.28 18.14
C TYR A 240 1.46 16.82 19.55
N ALA A 241 0.50 16.18 20.21
CA ALA A 241 0.70 15.54 21.51
C ALA A 241 0.59 14.03 21.34
N TRP A 242 1.63 13.31 21.78
CA TRP A 242 1.74 11.86 21.69
C TRP A 242 1.66 11.24 23.08
N ASN A 243 1.04 10.06 23.21
CA ASN A 243 1.11 9.29 24.45
C ASN A 243 2.43 8.50 24.55
N ALA A 244 2.68 7.89 25.71
CA ALA A 244 3.85 7.05 25.95
C ALA A 244 3.94 5.82 25.00
N SER A 245 2.81 5.45 24.38
CA SER A 245 2.73 4.39 23.38
C SER A 245 2.92 4.88 21.94
N GLY A 246 3.26 6.15 21.72
CA GLY A 246 3.51 6.69 20.38
C GLY A 246 2.25 7.02 19.57
N ARG A 247 1.06 6.97 20.18
CA ARG A 247 -0.21 7.31 19.51
C ARG A 247 -0.56 8.78 19.66
N LEU A 248 -1.13 9.36 18.62
CA LEU A 248 -1.47 10.78 18.56
C LEU A 248 -2.71 11.08 19.43
N GLN A 249 -2.53 11.79 20.54
CA GLN A 249 -3.64 12.15 21.44
C GLN A 249 -4.38 13.41 20.99
N SER A 250 -3.65 14.41 20.49
CA SER A 250 -4.28 15.63 20.01
C SER A 250 -3.39 16.42 19.07
N VAL A 251 -4.05 17.24 18.25
CA VAL A 251 -3.44 18.24 17.38
C VAL A 251 -4.01 19.60 17.74
N ILE A 252 -3.15 20.60 17.91
CA ILE A 252 -3.54 21.99 18.09
C ILE A 252 -3.13 22.76 16.84
N ASP A 253 -4.08 23.46 16.23
CA ASP A 253 -3.82 24.47 15.20
C ASP A 253 -3.19 25.70 15.87
N GLY A 254 -1.95 26.00 15.51
CA GLY A 254 -1.20 27.12 16.09
C GLY A 254 -1.69 28.51 15.63
N ILE A 255 -2.47 28.57 14.54
CA ILE A 255 -3.07 29.80 14.01
C ILE A 255 -4.42 30.07 14.68
N THR A 256 -5.32 29.07 14.70
CA THR A 256 -6.69 29.24 15.24
C THR A 256 -6.77 28.98 16.74
N GLY A 257 -5.82 28.23 17.31
CA GLY A 257 -5.92 27.67 18.66
C GLY A 257 -6.88 26.47 18.74
N GLY A 258 -7.47 26.06 17.63
CA GLY A 258 -8.39 24.93 17.54
C GLY A 258 -7.71 23.62 17.92
N LYS A 259 -8.46 22.73 18.58
CA LYS A 259 -7.95 21.44 19.05
C LYS A 259 -8.73 20.29 18.44
N THR A 260 -8.00 19.35 17.85
CA THR A 260 -8.51 18.01 17.51
C THR A 260 -8.02 17.02 18.55
N ALA A 261 -8.92 16.26 19.18
CA ALA A 261 -8.58 15.23 20.17
C ALA A 261 -8.97 13.84 19.66
N TYR A 262 -8.07 12.87 19.81
CA TYR A 262 -8.27 11.49 19.37
C TYR A 262 -8.42 10.55 20.57
N ALA A 263 -9.26 9.52 20.41
CA ALA A 263 -9.43 8.47 21.40
C ALA A 263 -9.25 7.09 20.79
N TYR A 264 -8.81 6.16 21.62
CA TYR A 264 -8.40 4.80 21.26
C TYR A 264 -9.06 3.77 22.18
N ASP A 265 -9.26 2.56 21.67
CA ASP A 265 -9.73 1.44 22.50
C ASP A 265 -8.57 0.83 23.31
N ALA A 266 -8.87 -0.21 24.10
CA ALA A 266 -7.89 -0.89 24.95
C ALA A 266 -6.78 -1.55 24.12
N VAL A 267 -7.11 -2.13 22.95
CA VAL A 267 -6.13 -2.79 22.07
C VAL A 267 -5.36 -1.80 21.20
N GLY A 268 -5.87 -0.57 21.07
CA GLY A 268 -5.20 0.56 20.44
C GLY A 268 -5.73 1.06 19.13
N SER A 269 -6.88 0.58 18.68
CA SER A 269 -7.52 1.03 17.45
C SER A 269 -8.05 2.46 17.63
N LEU A 270 -7.97 3.27 16.58
CA LEU A 270 -8.51 4.63 16.58
C LEU A 270 -10.05 4.59 16.60
N MET A 271 -10.66 5.10 17.68
CA MET A 271 -12.11 5.04 17.92
C MET A 271 -12.87 6.33 17.56
N SER A 272 -12.25 7.50 17.74
CA SER A 272 -12.94 8.77 17.49
C SER A 272 -11.99 9.95 17.36
N ALA A 273 -12.45 11.01 16.71
CA ALA A 273 -11.87 12.34 16.78
C ALA A 273 -12.94 13.39 17.10
N ARG A 274 -12.59 14.32 17.99
CA ARG A 274 -13.36 15.53 18.25
C ARG A 274 -12.61 16.72 17.67
N TYR A 275 -13.22 17.45 16.74
CA TYR A 275 -12.58 18.55 16.01
C TYR A 275 -12.81 19.92 16.68
N GLU A 276 -12.13 20.94 16.15
CA GLU A 276 -12.20 22.32 16.65
C GLU A 276 -13.61 22.93 16.58
N ASP A 277 -14.40 22.54 15.58
CA ASP A 277 -15.78 23.00 15.37
C ASP A 277 -16.79 22.32 16.32
N GLY A 278 -16.31 21.45 17.22
CA GLY A 278 -17.12 20.68 18.16
C GLY A 278 -17.77 19.44 17.57
N THR A 279 -17.59 19.16 16.28
CA THR A 279 -18.07 17.92 15.66
C THR A 279 -17.24 16.72 16.12
N ASP A 280 -17.89 15.58 16.26
CA ASP A 280 -17.24 14.31 16.56
C ASP A 280 -17.36 13.38 15.34
N ASP A 281 -16.26 12.77 14.92
CA ASP A 281 -16.27 11.57 14.09
C ASP A 281 -16.00 10.35 14.95
N TYR A 282 -16.72 9.27 14.67
CA TYR A 282 -16.51 7.97 15.28
C TYR A 282 -16.01 6.99 14.24
N ARG A 283 -15.14 6.08 14.69
CA ARG A 283 -14.61 4.93 13.99
C ARG A 283 -14.57 3.75 14.97
N MET A 284 -15.69 3.48 15.61
CA MET A 284 -15.78 2.50 16.69
C MET A 284 -15.56 1.10 16.09
N PRO A 285 -14.47 0.39 16.41
CA PRO A 285 -14.29 -0.98 15.93
C PRO A 285 -15.17 -1.94 16.75
N ASP A 286 -15.71 -3.01 16.14
CA ASP A 286 -16.18 -4.18 16.87
C ASP A 286 -15.03 -5.18 17.12
N SER A 287 -15.36 -6.35 17.68
CA SER A 287 -14.36 -7.35 18.08
C SER A 287 -13.62 -8.00 16.92
N VAL A 288 -14.15 -7.92 15.69
CA VAL A 288 -13.45 -8.39 14.47
C VAL A 288 -12.87 -7.25 13.65
N GLY A 289 -12.99 -5.99 14.12
CA GLY A 289 -12.42 -4.82 13.46
C GLY A 289 -13.34 -4.10 12.45
N ASN A 290 -14.64 -4.40 12.38
CA ASN A 290 -15.57 -3.58 11.58
C ASN A 290 -15.75 -2.21 12.22
N VAL A 291 -15.77 -1.15 11.42
CA VAL A 291 -15.77 0.24 11.91
C VAL A 291 -17.11 0.95 11.76
N PHE A 292 -17.60 1.54 12.85
CA PHE A 292 -18.89 2.23 12.90
C PHE A 292 -18.71 3.75 13.07
N ARG A 293 -19.54 4.55 12.37
CA ARG A 293 -19.56 6.02 12.52
C ARG A 293 -20.49 6.49 13.63
N SER A 294 -21.11 5.57 14.38
CA SER A 294 -21.85 5.90 15.60
C SER A 294 -21.24 5.27 16.85
N ARG A 295 -21.36 5.98 17.97
CA ARG A 295 -20.87 5.52 19.29
C ARG A 295 -21.53 4.21 19.74
N ASP A 296 -22.79 4.00 19.39
CA ASP A 296 -23.57 2.81 19.72
C ASP A 296 -23.41 1.66 18.72
N ARG A 297 -22.61 1.84 17.66
CA ARG A 297 -22.35 0.84 16.61
C ARG A 297 -23.62 0.32 15.91
N ARG A 298 -24.55 1.21 15.60
CA ARG A 298 -25.85 0.89 14.96
C ARG A 298 -26.07 1.56 13.60
N ASP A 299 -25.15 2.40 13.15
CA ASP A 299 -25.29 3.12 11.88
C ASP A 299 -25.05 2.25 10.64
N ARG A 300 -24.54 1.02 10.83
CA ARG A 300 -24.12 0.10 9.77
C ARG A 300 -24.45 -1.33 10.13
N GLU A 301 -24.59 -2.16 9.11
CA GLU A 301 -24.73 -3.61 9.22
C GLU A 301 -23.62 -4.27 8.41
N TYR A 302 -22.93 -5.22 9.02
CA TYR A 302 -21.87 -6.00 8.41
C TYR A 302 -22.30 -7.45 8.24
N GLY A 303 -21.96 -8.02 7.09
CA GLY A 303 -22.00 -9.45 6.81
C GLY A 303 -20.68 -10.10 7.17
N LYS A 304 -20.58 -11.39 6.83
CA LYS A 304 -19.42 -12.20 7.15
C LYS A 304 -18.12 -11.68 6.51
N GLY A 305 -17.00 -11.89 7.19
CA GLY A 305 -15.68 -11.45 6.71
C GLY A 305 -15.50 -9.92 6.70
N GLY A 306 -16.43 -9.18 7.30
CA GLY A 306 -16.38 -7.73 7.45
C GLY A 306 -16.90 -6.93 6.24
N ARG A 307 -17.75 -7.55 5.44
CA ARG A 307 -18.44 -6.92 4.31
C ARG A 307 -19.51 -5.96 4.79
N ILE A 308 -19.46 -4.68 4.42
CA ILE A 308 -20.57 -3.76 4.74
C ILE A 308 -21.78 -4.12 3.88
N LEU A 309 -22.95 -4.31 4.48
CA LEU A 309 -24.20 -4.62 3.77
C LEU A 309 -25.14 -3.42 3.70
N ARG A 310 -25.05 -2.53 4.69
CA ARG A 310 -25.91 -1.36 4.82
C ARG A 310 -25.23 -0.28 5.65
N ASP A 311 -25.47 0.97 5.29
CA ASP A 311 -25.22 2.13 6.14
C ASP A 311 -26.49 3.02 6.24
N ARG A 312 -26.35 4.23 6.78
CA ARG A 312 -27.46 5.19 6.89
C ARG A 312 -28.10 5.55 5.55
N HIS A 313 -27.35 5.53 4.46
CA HIS A 313 -27.72 6.09 3.16
C HIS A 313 -27.86 5.03 2.07
N TYR A 314 -27.12 3.92 2.15
CA TYR A 314 -26.98 2.94 1.07
C TYR A 314 -27.12 1.50 1.54
N ASP A 315 -27.61 0.66 0.63
CA ASP A 315 -27.46 -0.79 0.65
C ASP A 315 -26.32 -1.19 -0.32
N PHE A 316 -25.57 -2.24 0.04
CA PHE A 316 -24.37 -2.69 -0.68
C PHE A 316 -24.49 -4.15 -1.09
N LEU A 317 -24.21 -4.44 -2.36
CA LEU A 317 -24.34 -5.77 -2.96
C LEU A 317 -23.03 -6.18 -3.60
N TYR A 318 -22.67 -7.45 -3.42
CA TYR A 318 -21.38 -8.00 -3.80
C TYR A 318 -21.55 -9.20 -4.71
N ASP A 319 -20.57 -9.44 -5.57
CA ASP A 319 -20.46 -10.67 -6.33
C ASP A 319 -20.05 -11.86 -5.44
N VAL A 320 -19.98 -13.03 -6.06
CA VAL A 320 -19.56 -14.30 -5.43
C VAL A 320 -18.07 -14.38 -5.12
N GLU A 321 -17.26 -13.40 -5.55
CA GLU A 321 -15.85 -13.25 -5.18
C GLU A 321 -15.64 -12.20 -4.07
N GLY A 322 -16.73 -11.55 -3.65
CA GLY A 322 -16.72 -10.56 -2.59
C GLY A 322 -16.33 -9.16 -3.07
N ASN A 323 -16.47 -8.84 -4.35
CA ASN A 323 -16.28 -7.50 -4.87
C ASN A 323 -17.63 -6.75 -4.92
N LEU A 324 -17.63 -5.48 -4.52
CA LEU A 324 -18.84 -4.66 -4.55
C LEU A 324 -19.30 -4.49 -6.01
N ILE A 325 -20.56 -4.79 -6.31
CA ILE A 325 -21.16 -4.66 -7.65
C ILE A 325 -22.27 -3.60 -7.71
N LEU A 326 -22.90 -3.28 -6.57
CA LEU A 326 -23.88 -2.20 -6.49
C LEU A 326 -23.86 -1.52 -5.11
N LYS A 327 -23.94 -0.19 -5.13
CA LYS A 327 -24.22 0.66 -3.96
C LYS A 327 -25.43 1.52 -4.29
N THR A 328 -26.57 1.22 -3.66
CA THR A 328 -27.88 1.80 -4.02
C THR A 328 -28.46 2.61 -2.86
N PRO A 329 -29.02 3.81 -3.07
CA PRO A 329 -29.65 4.58 -2.00
C PRO A 329 -30.80 3.81 -1.35
N ARG A 330 -30.97 3.98 -0.04
CA ARG A 330 -32.09 3.37 0.70
C ARG A 330 -33.43 3.96 0.24
N ARG A 331 -34.12 3.27 -0.66
CA ARG A 331 -35.40 3.71 -1.26
C ARG A 331 -36.64 3.12 -0.60
N GLY A 332 -36.50 2.45 0.54
CA GLY A 332 -37.60 1.69 1.13
C GLY A 332 -38.06 0.51 0.25
N LEU A 333 -37.30 0.17 -0.80
CA LEU A 333 -37.51 -1.05 -1.56
C LEU A 333 -37.29 -2.22 -0.61
N THR A 334 -38.35 -3.01 -0.47
CA THR A 334 -38.38 -4.37 0.08
C THR A 334 -37.04 -5.06 -0.11
N GLN A 335 -36.52 -5.66 0.98
CA GLN A 335 -35.41 -6.62 1.01
C GLN A 335 -35.15 -7.17 -0.40
N HIS A 336 -34.03 -6.78 -1.03
CA HIS A 336 -33.55 -7.55 -2.16
C HIS A 336 -33.43 -8.99 -1.64
N PRO A 337 -34.25 -9.96 -2.10
CA PRO A 337 -34.42 -11.22 -1.38
C PRO A 337 -33.16 -12.08 -1.29
N ASN A 338 -32.07 -11.70 -1.97
CA ASN A 338 -30.82 -12.43 -2.00
C ASN A 338 -29.65 -11.45 -1.77
N HIS A 339 -29.30 -11.23 -0.50
CA HIS A 339 -28.03 -10.59 -0.09
C HIS A 339 -26.80 -11.46 -0.43
N GLU A 340 -27.02 -12.70 -0.93
CA GLU A 340 -26.06 -13.57 -1.60
C GLU A 340 -26.60 -13.85 -3.00
N VAL A 341 -25.95 -13.35 -4.04
CA VAL A 341 -26.25 -13.69 -5.44
C VAL A 341 -26.04 -15.20 -5.59
N SER A 342 -27.09 -15.96 -5.89
CA SER A 342 -26.98 -17.42 -6.07
C SER A 342 -26.32 -17.76 -7.41
N GLU A 343 -25.60 -18.89 -7.43
CA GLU A 343 -24.79 -19.38 -8.55
C GLU A 343 -25.58 -19.60 -9.86
N ASP A 344 -26.91 -19.71 -9.80
CA ASP A 344 -27.74 -20.16 -10.93
C ASP A 344 -28.48 -19.05 -11.68
N SER A 345 -28.52 -17.83 -11.14
CA SER A 345 -29.16 -16.71 -11.81
C SER A 345 -28.27 -15.51 -11.68
N GLY A 346 -27.58 -15.15 -12.77
CA GLY A 346 -26.97 -13.85 -12.97
C GLY A 346 -28.04 -12.75 -12.92
N THR A 347 -28.58 -12.49 -11.72
CA THR A 347 -29.49 -11.40 -11.45
C THR A 347 -28.76 -10.14 -11.82
N HIS A 348 -28.99 -9.68 -13.04
CA HIS A 348 -28.65 -8.34 -13.48
C HIS A 348 -29.42 -7.41 -12.55
N ILE A 349 -28.77 -6.97 -11.48
CA ILE A 349 -29.31 -5.88 -10.69
C ILE A 349 -29.15 -4.66 -11.59
N ALA A 350 -30.24 -4.33 -12.28
CA ALA A 350 -30.23 -3.26 -13.25
C ALA A 350 -29.93 -1.96 -12.52
N TRP A 351 -28.80 -1.35 -12.86
CA TRP A 351 -28.48 -0.01 -12.41
C TRP A 351 -29.66 0.93 -12.67
N GLN A 352 -30.01 1.74 -11.67
CA GLN A 352 -30.97 2.83 -11.80
C GLN A 352 -30.30 4.15 -11.41
N THR A 353 -30.86 5.27 -11.90
CA THR A 353 -30.42 6.61 -11.51
C THR A 353 -30.36 6.70 -10.00
N GLY A 354 -29.24 7.15 -9.43
CA GLY A 354 -28.97 7.16 -7.99
C GLY A 354 -27.94 6.11 -7.53
N ASP A 355 -27.77 5.02 -8.28
CA ASP A 355 -26.87 3.93 -7.91
C ASP A 355 -25.44 4.16 -8.36
N TYR A 356 -24.50 3.55 -7.64
CA TYR A 356 -23.21 3.20 -8.21
C TYR A 356 -23.24 1.72 -8.59
N ALA A 357 -22.88 1.39 -9.83
CA ALA A 357 -22.62 0.00 -10.25
C ALA A 357 -21.16 -0.18 -10.62
N TYR A 358 -20.62 -1.36 -10.34
CA TYR A 358 -19.19 -1.66 -10.46
C TYR A 358 -18.99 -2.93 -11.28
N GLU A 359 -18.00 -2.92 -12.16
CA GLU A 359 -17.53 -4.11 -12.87
C GLU A 359 -16.05 -4.39 -12.55
N TRP A 360 -15.67 -5.66 -12.61
CA TRP A 360 -14.34 -6.15 -12.22
C TRP A 360 -13.73 -7.02 -13.33
N TYR A 361 -12.42 -6.94 -13.49
CA TYR A 361 -11.65 -7.85 -14.34
C TYR A 361 -11.51 -9.25 -13.73
N GLY A 362 -11.12 -10.23 -14.55
CA GLY A 362 -10.76 -11.60 -14.16
C GLY A 362 -9.74 -11.71 -13.03
N ASN A 363 -8.82 -10.74 -13.00
CA ASN A 363 -7.75 -10.61 -12.02
C ASN A 363 -8.15 -9.83 -10.76
N GLY A 364 -9.42 -9.42 -10.63
CA GLY A 364 -9.94 -8.72 -9.44
C GLY A 364 -9.73 -7.20 -9.42
N MET A 365 -9.19 -6.60 -10.49
CA MET A 365 -9.02 -5.15 -10.60
C MET A 365 -10.34 -4.47 -11.02
N LEU A 366 -10.63 -3.28 -10.46
CA LEU A 366 -11.84 -2.53 -10.79
C LEU A 366 -11.81 -2.06 -12.25
N LYS A 367 -12.76 -2.51 -13.06
CA LYS A 367 -12.82 -2.26 -14.50
C LYS A 367 -13.63 -1.01 -14.83
N GLU A 368 -14.82 -0.89 -14.25
CA GLU A 368 -15.75 0.19 -14.56
C GLU A 368 -16.56 0.59 -13.32
N VAL A 369 -16.90 1.88 -13.21
CA VAL A 369 -17.89 2.40 -12.28
C VAL A 369 -18.92 3.22 -13.04
N ARG A 370 -20.16 2.76 -13.05
CA ARG A 370 -21.32 3.54 -13.50
C ARG A 370 -21.85 4.39 -12.36
N LEU A 371 -21.81 5.70 -12.52
CA LEU A 371 -22.11 6.70 -11.50
C LEU A 371 -23.63 6.96 -11.39
N PRO A 372 -24.11 7.56 -10.28
CA PRO A 372 -25.54 7.83 -10.03
C PRO A 372 -26.28 8.61 -11.11
N TYR A 373 -25.57 9.39 -11.92
CA TYR A 373 -26.13 10.19 -13.01
C TYR A 373 -25.93 9.53 -14.39
N GLY A 374 -25.55 8.26 -14.43
CA GLY A 374 -25.51 7.42 -15.63
C GLY A 374 -24.23 7.49 -16.46
N LYS A 375 -23.27 8.36 -16.11
CA LYS A 375 -21.93 8.35 -16.73
C LYS A 375 -21.09 7.21 -16.17
N THR A 376 -20.13 6.78 -16.97
CA THR A 376 -19.25 5.64 -16.69
C THR A 376 -17.81 6.12 -16.61
N VAL A 377 -17.09 5.64 -15.59
CA VAL A 377 -15.63 5.75 -15.45
C VAL A 377 -15.03 4.38 -15.73
N ARG A 378 -14.07 4.26 -16.65
CA ARG A 378 -13.35 3.01 -16.94
C ARG A 378 -11.89 3.11 -16.58
N PHE A 379 -11.28 1.98 -16.21
CA PHE A 379 -9.88 1.91 -15.80
C PHE A 379 -9.12 0.86 -16.60
N GLU A 380 -7.85 1.14 -16.86
CA GLU A 380 -6.91 0.23 -17.52
C GLU A 380 -5.65 0.09 -16.67
N TYR A 381 -5.03 -1.09 -16.70
CA TYR A 381 -3.88 -1.43 -15.87
C TYR A 381 -2.84 -2.21 -16.66
N ASP A 382 -1.56 -1.98 -16.36
CA ASP A 382 -0.49 -2.84 -16.84
C ASP A 382 -0.50 -4.22 -16.12
N ALA A 383 0.32 -5.14 -16.61
CA ALA A 383 0.44 -6.49 -16.05
C ALA A 383 1.06 -6.53 -14.63
N LEU A 384 1.48 -5.38 -14.09
CA LEU A 384 1.97 -5.22 -12.71
C LEU A 384 0.90 -4.60 -11.80
N GLY A 385 -0.34 -4.47 -12.29
CA GLY A 385 -1.48 -3.93 -11.56
C GLY A 385 -1.42 -2.41 -11.35
N ARG A 386 -0.59 -1.68 -12.10
CA ARG A 386 -0.53 -0.21 -12.03
C ARG A 386 -1.52 0.37 -13.01
N ARG A 387 -2.33 1.33 -12.56
CA ARG A 387 -3.32 1.99 -13.42
C ARG A 387 -2.62 2.82 -14.48
N THR A 388 -2.82 2.48 -15.75
CA THR A 388 -2.24 3.18 -16.91
C THR A 388 -3.22 4.17 -17.53
N ALA A 389 -4.52 3.98 -17.32
CA ALA A 389 -5.54 4.93 -17.78
C ALA A 389 -6.78 4.99 -16.90
N LYS A 390 -7.44 6.15 -16.97
CA LYS A 390 -8.84 6.35 -16.59
C LYS A 390 -9.56 6.99 -17.78
N LEU A 391 -10.73 6.49 -18.14
CA LEU A 391 -11.57 7.08 -19.19
C LEU A 391 -12.84 7.62 -18.54
N PHE A 392 -13.14 8.90 -18.81
CA PHE A 392 -14.35 9.52 -18.30
C PHE A 392 -14.77 10.70 -19.18
N ASN A 393 -16.07 10.76 -19.49
CA ASN A 393 -16.71 11.86 -20.21
C ASN A 393 -16.02 12.25 -21.54
N GLY A 394 -15.58 11.25 -22.32
CA GLY A 394 -14.91 11.47 -23.62
C GLY A 394 -13.44 11.83 -23.51
N HIS A 395 -12.83 11.77 -22.33
CA HIS A 395 -11.40 12.00 -22.12
C HIS A 395 -10.70 10.72 -21.65
N VAL A 396 -9.44 10.58 -22.07
CA VAL A 396 -8.47 9.63 -21.53
C VAL A 396 -7.52 10.39 -20.62
N PHE A 397 -7.37 9.91 -19.40
CA PHE A 397 -6.34 10.34 -18.45
C PHE A 397 -5.29 9.23 -18.38
N ARG A 398 -4.03 9.55 -18.65
CA ARG A 398 -2.90 8.62 -18.65
C ARG A 398 -2.02 8.80 -17.44
N TYR A 399 -1.35 7.73 -17.06
CA TYR A 399 -0.49 7.68 -15.88
C TYR A 399 0.84 6.99 -16.22
N LEU A 400 1.96 7.66 -15.94
CA LEU A 400 3.31 7.11 -16.03
C LEU A 400 3.85 6.81 -14.63
N TRP A 401 4.54 5.67 -14.50
CA TRP A 401 5.02 5.17 -13.22
C TRP A 401 6.55 5.04 -13.20
N ASP A 402 7.13 5.30 -12.03
CA ASP A 402 8.51 4.97 -11.67
C ASP A 402 8.46 3.98 -10.51
N GLY A 403 8.71 2.70 -10.79
CA GLY A 403 8.43 1.60 -9.89
C GLY A 403 6.97 1.61 -9.44
N ASN A 404 6.74 2.12 -8.22
CA ASN A 404 5.46 2.11 -7.53
C ASN A 404 4.87 3.51 -7.26
N VAL A 405 5.48 4.59 -7.77
CA VAL A 405 4.95 5.96 -7.66
C VAL A 405 4.53 6.49 -9.03
N MET A 406 3.41 7.21 -9.09
CA MET A 406 2.91 7.82 -10.33
C MET A 406 3.58 9.18 -10.52
N VAL A 407 4.45 9.29 -11.52
CA VAL A 407 5.34 10.44 -11.72
C VAL A 407 4.79 11.45 -12.72
N GLN A 408 3.95 11.02 -13.66
CA GLN A 408 3.32 11.94 -14.61
C GLN A 408 1.88 11.51 -14.92
N GLU A 409 1.04 12.51 -15.17
CA GLU A 409 -0.29 12.30 -15.74
C GLU A 409 -0.56 13.34 -16.83
N TRP A 410 -1.33 12.95 -17.83
CA TRP A 410 -1.77 13.85 -18.91
C TRP A 410 -3.13 13.40 -19.42
N GLN A 411 -3.78 14.24 -20.23
CA GLN A 411 -5.08 13.91 -20.77
C GLN A 411 -5.24 14.33 -22.22
N TYR A 412 -6.14 13.66 -22.93
CA TYR A 412 -6.54 13.98 -24.30
C TYR A 412 -7.96 13.47 -24.58
N GLU A 413 -8.56 13.89 -25.68
CA GLU A 413 -9.89 13.42 -26.09
C GLU A 413 -9.84 11.96 -26.54
N GLU A 414 -10.81 11.14 -26.13
CA GLU A 414 -10.86 9.71 -26.43
C GLU A 414 -10.87 9.42 -27.94
N LYS A 415 -11.46 10.31 -28.75
CA LYS A 415 -11.44 10.22 -30.21
C LYS A 415 -10.03 10.32 -30.83
N ASP A 416 -9.10 10.95 -30.11
CA ASP A 416 -7.71 11.12 -30.53
C ASP A 416 -6.82 9.97 -30.02
N ARG A 417 -7.41 9.00 -29.31
CA ARG A 417 -6.70 7.81 -28.87
C ARG A 417 -6.21 7.03 -30.09
N PRO A 418 -4.90 6.71 -30.20
CA PRO A 418 -4.40 5.91 -31.28
C PRO A 418 -5.16 4.58 -31.39
N GLN A 419 -5.53 4.20 -32.61
CA GLN A 419 -6.20 2.92 -32.84
C GLN A 419 -5.28 1.79 -32.38
N HIS A 420 -5.85 0.75 -31.78
CA HIS A 420 -5.10 -0.48 -31.58
C HIS A 420 -5.44 -1.51 -32.66
N SER A 421 -4.45 -2.24 -33.16
CA SER A 421 -4.71 -3.51 -33.87
C SER A 421 -4.33 -4.70 -32.98
N ILE A 422 -5.02 -5.81 -33.13
CA ILE A 422 -4.66 -7.07 -32.47
C ILE A 422 -4.06 -7.96 -33.54
N ASP A 423 -2.87 -8.51 -33.33
CA ASP A 423 -2.31 -9.46 -34.29
C ASP A 423 -2.74 -10.90 -34.06
N GLU A 424 -2.32 -11.81 -34.94
CA GLU A 424 -2.69 -13.23 -34.95
C GLU A 424 -2.36 -13.96 -33.64
N PHE A 425 -1.54 -13.36 -32.77
CA PHE A 425 -1.15 -13.88 -31.46
C PHE A 425 -1.78 -13.11 -30.29
N GLY A 426 -2.76 -12.24 -30.56
CA GLY A 426 -3.45 -11.46 -29.53
C GLY A 426 -2.69 -10.21 -29.06
N ARG A 427 -1.62 -9.78 -29.75
CA ARG A 427 -0.81 -8.62 -29.32
C ARG A 427 -1.48 -7.31 -29.75
N ILE A 428 -1.71 -6.40 -28.80
CA ILE A 428 -2.37 -5.10 -29.01
C ILE A 428 -1.34 -4.08 -29.52
N ARG A 429 -1.68 -3.34 -30.57
CA ARG A 429 -0.77 -2.50 -31.37
C ARG A 429 -1.27 -1.07 -31.46
N MET A 430 -0.77 -0.14 -30.66
CA MET A 430 -1.15 1.28 -30.83
C MET A 430 -0.56 1.84 -32.14
N GLN A 431 -1.42 2.36 -33.02
CA GLN A 431 -1.09 2.89 -34.35
C GLN A 431 -0.85 4.40 -34.27
N GLY A 432 0.15 4.82 -33.50
CA GLY A 432 0.55 6.23 -33.39
C GLY A 432 1.04 6.63 -31.99
N GLU A 433 1.66 7.80 -31.90
CA GLU A 433 2.01 8.43 -30.62
C GLU A 433 0.74 8.96 -29.94
N GLU A 434 0.65 8.81 -28.62
CA GLU A 434 -0.44 9.39 -27.86
C GLU A 434 -0.26 10.90 -27.71
N PRO A 435 -1.31 11.71 -27.89
CA PRO A 435 -1.23 13.13 -27.61
C PRO A 435 -0.93 13.40 -26.14
N VAL A 436 -0.06 14.38 -25.89
CA VAL A 436 0.30 14.81 -24.53
C VAL A 436 -0.12 16.25 -24.32
N TYR A 437 -1.26 16.45 -23.64
CA TYR A 437 -1.76 17.75 -23.25
C TYR A 437 -1.93 17.85 -21.74
N ASN A 438 -1.78 19.06 -21.19
CA ASN A 438 -1.91 19.35 -19.76
C ASN A 438 -1.04 18.46 -18.86
N LEU A 439 0.17 18.12 -19.32
CA LEU A 439 1.11 17.26 -18.61
C LEU A 439 1.37 17.81 -17.19
N VAL A 440 1.10 16.96 -16.21
CA VAL A 440 1.44 17.15 -14.81
C VAL A 440 2.61 16.24 -14.49
N THR A 441 3.62 16.77 -13.84
CA THR A 441 4.70 15.99 -13.23
C THR A 441 4.59 16.09 -11.71
N TRP A 442 4.56 14.94 -11.05
CA TRP A 442 4.57 14.82 -9.60
C TRP A 442 5.99 14.48 -9.14
N VAL A 443 6.54 15.32 -8.27
CA VAL A 443 7.87 15.15 -7.69
C VAL A 443 7.69 14.59 -6.28
N TYR A 444 8.43 13.54 -5.95
CA TYR A 444 8.39 12.88 -4.65
C TYR A 444 9.72 13.07 -3.93
N GLU A 445 9.68 13.05 -2.61
CA GLU A 445 10.89 12.85 -1.83
C GLU A 445 11.45 11.45 -2.12
N GLU A 446 12.72 11.37 -2.52
CA GLU A 446 13.37 10.15 -3.00
C GLU A 446 13.20 8.97 -2.03
N GLY A 447 12.84 7.80 -2.57
CA GLY A 447 12.59 6.58 -1.80
C GLY A 447 11.32 6.60 -0.94
N SER A 448 10.37 7.50 -1.22
CA SER A 448 9.13 7.64 -0.45
C SER A 448 7.88 7.85 -1.33
N TYR A 449 6.71 7.85 -0.69
CA TYR A 449 5.42 8.19 -1.29
C TYR A 449 5.00 9.65 -1.03
N VAL A 450 5.89 10.47 -0.48
CA VAL A 450 5.56 11.86 -0.08
C VAL A 450 5.72 12.77 -1.28
N PRO A 451 4.64 13.31 -1.88
CA PRO A 451 4.75 14.29 -2.94
C PRO A 451 5.25 15.62 -2.35
N VAL A 452 6.23 16.22 -3.01
CA VAL A 452 6.87 17.48 -2.60
C VAL A 452 6.67 18.60 -3.61
N ALA A 453 6.38 18.27 -4.88
CA ALA A 453 6.01 19.27 -5.88
C ALA A 453 5.07 18.75 -6.97
N LYS A 454 4.38 19.70 -7.59
CA LYS A 454 3.60 19.53 -8.83
C LYS A 454 4.14 20.51 -9.86
N LEU A 455 4.54 20.03 -11.03
CA LEU A 455 4.91 20.87 -12.18
C LEU A 455 3.84 20.76 -13.25
N GLN A 456 3.29 21.89 -13.69
CA GLN A 456 2.23 21.92 -14.69
C GLN A 456 2.22 23.26 -15.43
N ASN A 457 2.20 23.24 -16.76
CA ASN A 457 2.08 24.44 -17.61
C ASN A 457 3.10 25.55 -17.28
N GLY A 458 4.35 25.19 -16.98
CA GLY A 458 5.42 26.12 -16.60
C GLY A 458 5.38 26.59 -15.15
N GLU A 459 4.29 26.33 -14.42
CA GLU A 459 4.19 26.61 -12.99
C GLU A 459 4.77 25.49 -12.13
N ARG A 460 5.23 25.88 -10.94
CA ARG A 460 5.81 25.00 -9.93
C ARG A 460 5.07 25.19 -8.63
N TYR A 461 4.43 24.13 -8.15
CA TYR A 461 3.74 24.15 -6.88
C TYR A 461 4.52 23.34 -5.84
N THR A 462 4.84 23.96 -4.72
CA THR A 462 5.44 23.29 -3.56
C THR A 462 4.34 22.66 -2.72
N ILE A 463 4.49 21.38 -2.38
CA ILE A 463 3.54 20.63 -1.54
C ILE A 463 4.13 20.47 -0.15
N ILE A 464 3.43 20.97 0.86
CA ILE A 464 3.73 20.74 2.27
C ILE A 464 2.92 19.54 2.74
N SER A 465 3.60 18.59 3.37
CA SER A 465 2.99 17.40 3.93
C SER A 465 3.05 17.37 5.46
N ASP A 466 2.10 16.72 6.11
CA ASP A 466 2.07 16.53 7.56
C ASP A 466 3.14 15.55 8.06
N TYR A 467 3.09 15.21 9.35
CA TYR A 467 4.03 14.28 9.98
C TYR A 467 4.04 12.87 9.37
N MET A 468 2.95 12.42 8.73
CA MET A 468 2.88 11.13 8.03
C MET A 468 3.33 11.23 6.57
N GLY A 469 3.34 12.43 6.00
CA GLY A 469 3.57 12.64 4.58
C GLY A 469 2.29 12.85 3.75
N ARG A 470 1.15 13.12 4.40
CA ARG A 470 -0.09 13.52 3.70
C ARG A 470 -0.02 14.98 3.28
N PRO A 471 -0.39 15.35 2.04
CA PRO A 471 -0.42 16.76 1.63
C PRO A 471 -1.40 17.59 2.45
N VAL A 472 -0.95 18.70 3.03
CA VAL A 472 -1.82 19.61 3.82
C VAL A 472 -1.91 21.00 3.24
N GLU A 473 -0.90 21.44 2.48
CA GLU A 473 -0.91 22.70 1.74
C GLU A 473 -0.16 22.57 0.42
N ALA A 474 -0.55 23.38 -0.57
CA ALA A 474 0.23 23.62 -1.77
C ALA A 474 0.36 25.12 -2.03
N TYR A 475 1.57 25.54 -2.40
CA TYR A 475 1.93 26.92 -2.71
C TYR A 475 2.29 27.04 -4.18
N ASN A 476 1.92 28.13 -4.83
CA ASN A 476 2.45 28.44 -6.16
C ASN A 476 3.88 29.02 -6.09
N SER A 477 4.46 29.29 -7.26
CA SER A 477 5.83 29.83 -7.41
C SER A 477 6.04 31.19 -6.72
N TYR A 478 4.97 31.97 -6.53
CA TYR A 478 4.98 33.22 -5.80
C TYR A 478 4.88 33.04 -4.27
N GLY A 479 4.71 31.82 -3.76
CA GLY A 479 4.55 31.56 -2.33
C GLY A 479 3.15 31.86 -1.79
N ASN A 480 2.13 31.88 -2.65
CA ASN A 480 0.72 31.97 -2.22
C ASN A 480 0.11 30.56 -2.07
N VAL A 481 -0.68 30.34 -1.03
CA VAL A 481 -1.41 29.08 -0.83
C VAL A 481 -2.52 28.96 -1.87
N VAL A 482 -2.46 27.92 -2.71
CA VAL A 482 -3.48 27.62 -3.74
C VAL A 482 -4.38 26.45 -3.36
N TRP A 483 -3.92 25.63 -2.41
CA TRP A 483 -4.68 24.49 -1.89
C TRP A 483 -4.31 24.24 -0.43
N GLN A 484 -5.30 23.89 0.39
CA GLN A 484 -5.11 23.52 1.79
C GLN A 484 -6.23 22.56 2.20
N ALA A 485 -5.94 21.58 3.05
CA ALA A 485 -6.96 20.73 3.67
C ALA A 485 -6.47 20.13 5.00
N ASP A 486 -7.43 19.82 5.87
CA ASP A 486 -7.27 18.87 6.97
C ASP A 486 -7.91 17.52 6.59
N TYR A 487 -7.77 16.51 7.44
CA TYR A 487 -8.29 15.16 7.21
C TYR A 487 -9.21 14.71 8.35
N ASP A 488 -10.27 14.00 8.00
CA ASP A 488 -11.06 13.22 8.96
C ASP A 488 -10.33 11.91 9.32
N ILE A 489 -10.82 11.19 10.34
CA ILE A 489 -10.23 9.91 10.79
C ILE A 489 -10.37 8.75 9.79
N TYR A 490 -11.05 8.97 8.67
CA TYR A 490 -11.16 8.04 7.55
C TYR A 490 -10.33 8.46 6.34
N GLY A 491 -9.63 9.61 6.41
CA GLY A 491 -8.81 10.16 5.34
C GLY A 491 -9.56 11.03 4.33
N ASP A 492 -10.83 11.37 4.53
CA ASP A 492 -11.52 12.38 3.69
C ASP A 492 -11.10 13.80 4.09
N LEU A 493 -11.16 14.73 3.13
CA LEU A 493 -10.74 16.11 3.35
C LEU A 493 -11.77 16.91 4.15
N ARG A 494 -11.27 17.71 5.09
CA ARG A 494 -11.97 18.73 5.87
C ARG A 494 -11.31 20.09 5.65
N ASN A 495 -12.00 21.18 6.03
CA ASN A 495 -11.46 22.55 6.02
C ASN A 495 -10.76 22.97 4.72
N ARG A 496 -11.27 22.50 3.57
CA ARG A 496 -10.59 22.65 2.28
C ARG A 496 -10.62 24.08 1.77
N LYS A 497 -9.48 24.59 1.32
CA LYS A 497 -9.35 25.73 0.41
C LYS A 497 -8.82 25.27 -0.95
N GLY A 498 -9.36 25.85 -2.02
CA GLY A 498 -9.00 25.48 -3.40
C GLY A 498 -9.80 24.28 -3.95
N ILE A 499 -9.42 23.87 -5.15
CA ILE A 499 -10.08 22.80 -5.91
C ILE A 499 -9.64 21.43 -5.38
N ARG A 500 -10.58 20.50 -5.18
CA ARG A 500 -10.36 19.23 -4.47
C ARG A 500 -9.28 18.34 -5.08
N ASP A 501 -9.33 18.19 -6.38
CA ASP A 501 -8.45 17.35 -7.19
C ASP A 501 -7.16 18.06 -7.59
N PHE A 502 -6.95 19.30 -7.14
CA PHE A 502 -5.69 20.00 -7.39
C PHE A 502 -4.49 19.21 -6.87
N ILE A 503 -4.64 18.62 -5.67
CA ILE A 503 -3.77 17.57 -5.12
C ILE A 503 -4.63 16.31 -4.94
N PRO A 504 -4.44 15.24 -5.73
CA PRO A 504 -5.26 14.04 -5.67
C PRO A 504 -4.80 13.03 -4.60
N PHE A 505 -3.65 13.25 -3.97
CA PHE A 505 -3.11 12.30 -2.98
C PHE A 505 -3.76 12.44 -1.60
N ARG A 506 -3.97 11.30 -0.91
CA ARG A 506 -4.64 11.23 0.41
C ARG A 506 -3.69 10.65 1.45
N GLN A 507 -4.00 9.48 2.01
CA GLN A 507 -2.97 8.72 2.71
C GLN A 507 -1.87 8.30 1.72
N LEU A 508 -0.69 7.97 2.23
CA LEU A 508 0.40 7.51 1.38
C LEU A 508 -0.04 6.31 0.52
N GLY A 509 0.27 6.37 -0.78
CA GLY A 509 -0.15 5.36 -1.76
C GLY A 509 -1.59 5.52 -2.28
N GLN A 510 -2.34 6.54 -1.83
CA GLN A 510 -3.71 6.78 -2.28
C GLN A 510 -3.80 7.90 -3.31
N TYR A 511 -4.52 7.63 -4.40
CA TYR A 511 -4.93 8.62 -5.39
C TYR A 511 -6.46 8.71 -5.44
N GLU A 512 -7.05 9.88 -5.23
CA GLU A 512 -8.50 10.06 -5.33
C GLU A 512 -8.96 10.28 -6.77
N ASP A 513 -9.92 9.45 -7.21
CA ASP A 513 -10.77 9.77 -8.35
C ASP A 513 -11.98 10.58 -7.89
N ASN A 514 -12.00 11.88 -8.21
CA ASN A 514 -13.06 12.79 -7.76
C ASN A 514 -14.46 12.35 -8.24
N GLU A 515 -14.54 11.68 -9.40
CA GLU A 515 -15.78 11.22 -10.01
C GLU A 515 -16.45 10.09 -9.20
N THR A 516 -15.66 9.13 -8.72
CA THR A 516 -16.15 7.96 -7.97
C THR A 516 -16.09 8.18 -6.45
N ARG A 517 -15.26 9.14 -6.02
CA ARG A 517 -14.87 9.39 -4.62
C ARG A 517 -14.13 8.22 -3.97
N LEU A 518 -13.57 7.32 -4.78
CA LEU A 518 -12.74 6.22 -4.34
C LEU A 518 -11.27 6.62 -4.35
N TYR A 519 -10.52 6.03 -3.44
CA TYR A 519 -9.07 6.17 -3.34
C TYR A 519 -8.43 4.91 -3.91
N TYR A 520 -7.70 5.06 -5.01
CA TYR A 520 -6.92 4.01 -5.63
C TYR A 520 -5.67 3.72 -4.79
N ASN A 521 -5.58 2.51 -4.23
CA ASN A 521 -4.44 1.96 -3.52
C ASN A 521 -3.91 0.77 -4.33
N ARG A 522 -3.33 1.00 -5.51
CA ARG A 522 -2.79 -0.01 -6.44
C ARG A 522 -3.69 -1.24 -6.73
N PHE A 523 -3.77 -2.20 -5.82
CA PHE A 523 -4.55 -3.44 -5.98
C PHE A 523 -5.99 -3.36 -5.44
N ARG A 524 -6.34 -2.31 -4.68
CA ARG A 524 -7.71 -2.11 -4.17
C ARG A 524 -8.15 -0.65 -4.24
N TYR A 525 -9.46 -0.45 -4.08
CA TYR A 525 -10.10 0.86 -4.02
C TYR A 525 -10.75 1.05 -2.65
N TYR A 526 -10.32 2.10 -1.94
CA TYR A 526 -10.83 2.47 -0.62
C TYR A 526 -11.93 3.53 -0.74
N ASP A 527 -13.05 3.36 -0.05
CA ASP A 527 -14.11 4.38 0.04
C ASP A 527 -14.07 5.00 1.45
N PRO A 528 -13.58 6.24 1.62
CA PRO A 528 -13.48 6.89 2.94
C PRO A 528 -14.85 7.10 3.61
N ARG A 529 -15.94 7.14 2.83
CA ARG A 529 -17.30 7.35 3.36
C ARG A 529 -17.73 6.15 4.21
N ILE A 530 -17.36 4.94 3.78
CA ILE A 530 -17.61 3.69 4.52
C ILE A 530 -16.39 3.23 5.32
N GLY A 531 -15.20 3.76 5.08
CA GLY A 531 -13.99 3.39 5.83
C GLY A 531 -13.45 2.01 5.51
N ASN A 532 -13.77 1.46 4.34
CA ASN A 532 -13.38 0.12 3.89
C ASN A 532 -12.95 0.13 2.42
N TYR A 533 -12.19 -0.88 2.04
CA TYR A 533 -12.04 -1.28 0.65
C TYR A 533 -13.34 -1.86 0.09
N ILE A 534 -13.57 -1.66 -1.20
CA ILE A 534 -14.77 -2.16 -1.90
C ILE A 534 -14.59 -3.57 -2.48
N SER A 535 -13.42 -4.19 -2.27
CA SER A 535 -13.10 -5.58 -2.60
C SER A 535 -12.30 -6.22 -1.47
N GLN A 536 -12.27 -7.55 -1.45
CA GLN A 536 -11.45 -8.30 -0.50
C GLN A 536 -9.97 -8.07 -0.74
N ASP A 537 -9.19 -8.18 0.34
CA ASP A 537 -7.74 -8.30 0.29
C ASP A 537 -7.32 -9.49 -0.58
N PRO A 538 -6.66 -9.28 -1.74
CA PRO A 538 -6.21 -10.37 -2.62
C PRO A 538 -5.28 -11.37 -1.92
N ILE A 539 -4.52 -10.92 -0.92
CA ILE A 539 -3.60 -11.76 -0.13
C ILE A 539 -4.20 -12.25 1.20
N ARG A 540 -5.48 -11.93 1.46
CA ARG A 540 -6.33 -12.53 2.51
C ARG A 540 -5.72 -12.38 3.90
N LEU A 541 -5.62 -13.47 4.66
CA LEU A 541 -5.04 -13.49 6.01
C LEU A 541 -3.60 -12.96 6.05
N ALA A 542 -2.86 -13.01 4.94
CA ALA A 542 -1.49 -12.46 4.89
C ALA A 542 -1.47 -10.92 4.89
N GLY A 543 -2.58 -10.27 4.51
CA GLY A 543 -2.69 -8.81 4.54
C GLY A 543 -2.73 -8.24 5.96
N ASN A 544 -3.16 -9.06 6.92
CA ASN A 544 -3.24 -8.72 8.35
C ASN A 544 -4.08 -7.47 8.66
N ASN A 545 -4.85 -6.95 7.70
CA ASN A 545 -5.82 -5.89 7.95
C ASN A 545 -6.88 -6.35 8.98
N PRO A 546 -7.52 -5.42 9.73
CA PRO A 546 -8.50 -5.76 10.76
C PRO A 546 -9.60 -6.70 10.27
N THR A 547 -10.08 -6.49 9.03
CA THR A 547 -10.96 -7.39 8.30
C THR A 547 -10.45 -7.60 6.88
N LEU A 548 -11.06 -8.52 6.11
CA LEU A 548 -10.73 -8.71 4.69
C LEU A 548 -11.01 -7.47 3.83
N TYR A 549 -11.88 -6.57 4.30
CA TYR A 549 -12.23 -5.30 3.64
C TYR A 549 -11.64 -4.07 4.35
N GLY A 550 -11.03 -4.27 5.51
CA GLY A 550 -10.59 -3.18 6.39
C GLY A 550 -9.41 -2.43 5.80
N TYR A 551 -9.38 -1.12 6.07
CA TYR A 551 -8.13 -0.35 6.05
C TYR A 551 -7.38 -0.57 7.37
N VAL A 552 -6.43 0.29 7.74
CA VAL A 552 -5.59 0.13 8.93
C VAL A 552 -6.35 0.35 10.26
N GLU A 553 -5.81 -0.12 11.39
CA GLU A 553 -6.42 0.08 12.72
C GLU A 553 -6.33 1.53 13.24
N ASP A 554 -5.24 2.24 12.94
CA ASP A 554 -5.04 3.66 13.25
C ASP A 554 -4.52 4.42 12.02
N CYS A 555 -5.39 5.25 11.43
CA CYS A 555 -5.08 6.09 10.26
C CYS A 555 -4.10 7.24 10.55
N ASN A 556 -3.72 7.44 11.81
CA ASN A 556 -2.69 8.39 12.25
C ASN A 556 -1.30 7.73 12.41
N GLU A 557 -1.20 6.40 12.38
CA GLU A 557 0.05 5.68 12.61
C GLU A 557 0.42 4.70 11.49
N TYR A 558 -0.57 4.20 10.75
CA TYR A 558 -0.39 3.17 9.73
C TYR A 558 -0.94 3.61 8.38
N VAL A 559 -0.39 3.00 7.32
CA VAL A 559 -0.86 3.17 5.95
C VAL A 559 -0.85 1.83 5.23
N ASP A 560 -1.85 1.55 4.39
CA ASP A 560 -1.79 0.45 3.43
C ASP A 560 -1.46 1.01 2.04
N LEU A 561 -0.16 1.02 1.70
CA LEU A 561 0.37 1.64 0.47
C LEU A 561 -0.16 1.01 -0.82
N PHE A 562 -0.45 -0.30 -0.77
CA PHE A 562 -0.80 -1.09 -1.96
C PHE A 562 -2.20 -1.67 -1.90
N GLY A 563 -2.95 -1.41 -0.84
CA GLY A 563 -4.20 -2.10 -0.61
C GLY A 563 -3.97 -3.60 -0.44
N LEU A 564 -2.93 -4.02 0.27
CA LEU A 564 -2.62 -5.42 0.54
C LEU A 564 -2.22 -5.68 1.99
N ASN A 565 -1.45 -4.77 2.58
CA ASN A 565 -1.09 -4.87 4.00
C ASN A 565 -0.80 -3.49 4.56
N PHE A 566 -1.24 -3.28 5.79
CA PHE A 566 -0.81 -2.09 6.50
C PHE A 566 0.67 -2.18 6.83
N ASN A 567 1.36 -1.07 6.67
CA ASN A 567 2.75 -0.87 7.04
C ASN A 567 2.82 0.26 8.06
N GLY A 568 3.77 0.17 9.00
CA GLY A 568 4.17 1.34 9.77
C GLY A 568 4.65 2.45 8.84
N ILE A 569 4.44 3.71 9.20
CA ILE A 569 4.88 4.86 8.40
C ILE A 569 6.39 4.71 8.09
N PRO A 570 6.81 4.67 6.80
CA PRO A 570 8.21 4.45 6.41
C PRO A 570 9.21 5.47 6.99
N GLN A 571 8.72 6.61 7.48
CA GLN A 571 9.53 7.71 8.00
C GLN A 571 9.04 8.28 9.34
N ASN A 572 8.44 7.48 10.23
CA ASN A 572 8.29 7.92 11.63
C ASN A 572 9.53 7.46 12.45
N PRO A 573 10.57 8.29 12.58
CA PRO A 573 11.74 7.95 13.38
C PRO A 573 11.40 7.71 14.86
N GLY A 574 10.27 8.24 15.33
CA GLY A 574 9.64 7.96 16.62
C GLY A 574 9.52 6.47 16.94
N ILE A 575 8.89 5.74 16.01
CA ILE A 575 8.66 4.30 16.14
C ILE A 575 10.00 3.57 16.11
N VAL A 576 10.87 3.91 15.16
CA VAL A 576 12.18 3.26 14.97
C VAL A 576 13.09 3.42 16.19
N ARG A 577 13.23 4.66 16.69
CA ARG A 577 14.08 4.98 17.84
C ARG A 577 13.52 4.44 19.15
N ARG A 578 12.20 4.28 19.30
CA ARG A 578 11.62 3.63 20.50
C ARG A 578 12.18 2.24 20.77
N PHE A 579 12.61 1.54 19.71
CA PHE A 579 13.21 0.20 19.80
C PHE A 579 14.74 0.20 19.71
N MET A 580 15.41 1.36 19.75
CA MET A 580 16.86 1.49 19.60
C MET A 580 17.46 2.47 20.61
N SER A 581 18.71 2.26 21.01
CA SER A 581 19.49 3.32 21.64
C SER A 581 19.84 4.42 20.64
N LYS A 582 20.26 5.56 21.17
CA LYS A 582 20.72 6.71 20.39
C LYS A 582 21.85 6.36 19.40
N ALA A 583 22.79 5.50 19.81
CA ALA A 583 23.91 5.07 18.96
C ALA A 583 23.45 4.14 17.82
N GLU A 584 22.57 3.17 18.13
CA GLU A 584 22.00 2.24 17.15
C GLU A 584 21.14 2.97 16.11
N TYR A 585 20.37 3.96 16.55
CA TYR A 585 19.56 4.76 15.65
C TYR A 585 20.42 5.62 14.70
N LYS A 586 21.56 6.13 15.18
CA LYS A 586 22.52 6.86 14.35
C LYS A 586 23.21 5.95 13.33
N ASP A 587 23.59 4.74 13.73
CA ASP A 587 24.13 3.72 12.82
C ASP A 587 23.08 3.29 11.79
N PHE A 588 21.86 2.98 12.23
CA PHE A 588 20.73 2.65 11.35
C PHE A 588 20.50 3.72 10.28
N LYS A 589 20.54 5.00 10.65
CA LYS A 589 20.35 6.08 9.68
C LYS A 589 21.48 6.22 8.67
N LYS A 590 22.71 5.95 9.09
CA LYS A 590 23.90 6.05 8.23
C LYS A 590 24.07 4.83 7.32
N ASN A 591 23.71 3.65 7.81
CA ASN A 591 24.13 2.38 7.23
C ASN A 591 22.97 1.43 6.88
N GLY A 592 21.72 1.81 7.20
CA GLY A 592 20.64 0.85 7.36
C GLY A 592 20.86 -0.06 8.58
N PHE A 593 19.98 -1.04 8.78
CA PHE A 593 20.20 -2.04 9.83
C PHE A 593 21.44 -2.88 9.49
N LYS A 594 22.51 -2.76 10.30
CA LYS A 594 23.65 -3.66 10.29
C LYS A 594 23.56 -4.59 11.48
N TYR A 595 23.70 -5.89 11.22
CA TYR A 595 23.76 -6.91 12.26
C TYR A 595 25.03 -6.71 13.11
N ASP A 596 24.86 -6.43 14.42
CA ASP A 596 25.95 -6.41 15.40
C ASP A 596 25.91 -7.71 16.25
N PRO A 597 26.87 -8.63 16.08
CA PRO A 597 26.92 -9.88 16.84
C PRO A 597 27.26 -9.68 18.33
N LYS A 598 27.62 -8.46 18.77
CA LYS A 598 27.94 -8.14 20.17
C LYS A 598 26.78 -7.50 20.94
N ASP A 599 25.66 -7.19 20.28
CA ASP A 599 24.50 -6.63 20.97
C ASP A 599 23.77 -7.70 21.80
N THR A 600 23.80 -7.54 23.12
CA THR A 600 23.15 -8.44 24.07
C THR A 600 21.65 -8.17 24.24
N ARG A 601 21.12 -7.09 23.65
CA ARG A 601 19.69 -6.71 23.74
C ARG A 601 18.85 -7.33 22.64
N GLY A 602 19.44 -7.57 21.46
CA GLY A 602 18.88 -8.35 20.37
C GLY A 602 19.54 -9.73 20.23
N GLY A 603 19.30 -10.65 21.17
CA GLY A 603 19.85 -12.00 21.09
C GLY A 603 19.67 -12.64 19.70
N ILE A 604 20.71 -13.36 19.23
CA ILE A 604 20.58 -14.31 18.13
C ILE A 604 19.59 -15.39 18.61
N SER A 605 18.41 -15.41 17.99
CA SER A 605 17.29 -16.30 18.28
C SER A 605 16.84 -16.84 16.93
N ALA A 606 16.92 -18.15 16.74
CA ALA A 606 16.43 -18.80 15.54
C ALA A 606 14.90 -18.89 15.61
N THR A 607 14.21 -17.80 15.27
CA THR A 607 12.75 -17.78 15.20
C THR A 607 12.26 -18.17 13.80
N SER A 608 11.32 -19.12 13.81
CA SER A 608 10.46 -19.60 12.71
C SER A 608 11.10 -20.46 11.61
N THR A 609 11.50 -21.69 11.94
CA THR A 609 11.44 -22.82 11.00
C THR A 609 10.32 -23.78 11.42
N LYS A 610 9.36 -24.02 10.53
CA LYS A 610 8.22 -24.96 10.72
C LYS A 610 8.62 -26.44 10.53
N ILE A 611 9.89 -26.78 10.70
CA ILE A 611 10.40 -28.15 10.49
C ILE A 611 11.38 -28.44 11.62
N LYS A 612 11.28 -29.64 12.22
CA LYS A 612 12.32 -30.18 13.11
C LYS A 612 13.58 -30.35 12.24
N PRO A 613 14.64 -29.55 12.43
CA PRO A 613 15.77 -29.51 11.49
C PRO A 613 16.39 -30.91 11.39
N GLN A 614 16.59 -31.40 10.16
CA GLN A 614 17.37 -32.61 9.92
C GLN A 614 18.88 -32.32 10.03
N ASN A 615 19.31 -31.06 9.87
CA ASN A 615 20.60 -30.49 10.28
C ASN A 615 20.45 -28.95 10.43
N PRO A 616 21.17 -28.29 11.36
CA PRO A 616 20.87 -26.94 11.84
C PRO A 616 21.58 -25.81 11.06
N ASP A 617 21.04 -25.39 9.91
CA ASP A 617 21.42 -24.09 9.32
C ASP A 617 20.32 -23.09 9.68
N ALA A 618 20.65 -22.19 10.62
CA ALA A 618 19.68 -21.37 11.32
C ALA A 618 19.35 -20.09 10.54
N ILE A 619 18.22 -20.10 9.84
CA ILE A 619 17.64 -18.87 9.28
C ILE A 619 16.93 -18.10 10.40
N LYS A 620 17.46 -16.93 10.79
CA LYS A 620 16.75 -16.00 11.67
C LYS A 620 15.84 -15.10 10.83
N LYS A 621 14.53 -15.17 11.07
CA LYS A 621 13.59 -14.10 10.72
C LYS A 621 13.55 -13.10 11.87
N SER A 622 14.06 -11.89 11.65
CA SER A 622 13.94 -10.78 12.59
C SER A 622 13.02 -9.73 11.99
N THR A 623 11.85 -9.51 12.58
CA THR A 623 11.03 -8.33 12.31
C THR A 623 11.71 -7.13 12.96
N GLY A 624 12.47 -6.36 12.16
CA GLY A 624 12.94 -5.04 12.59
C GLY A 624 11.74 -4.09 12.79
N ALA A 625 11.95 -3.03 13.55
CA ALA A 625 10.96 -1.98 13.91
C ALA A 625 10.26 -1.25 12.74
N LEU A 626 10.48 -1.69 11.50
CA LEU A 626 9.90 -1.15 10.26
C LEU A 626 9.29 -2.22 9.35
N GLY A 627 9.08 -3.46 9.85
CA GLY A 627 8.51 -4.54 9.04
C GLY A 627 9.43 -5.00 7.89
N ALA A 628 10.73 -4.67 7.94
CA ALA A 628 11.73 -5.26 7.06
C ALA A 628 12.18 -6.61 7.62
N ASP A 629 11.99 -7.65 6.82
CA ASP A 629 12.53 -8.98 7.08
C ASP A 629 14.01 -8.99 6.67
N TYR A 630 14.88 -9.40 7.60
CA TYR A 630 16.29 -9.66 7.31
C TYR A 630 16.58 -11.12 7.60
N PHE A 631 17.39 -11.73 6.73
CA PHE A 631 17.91 -13.06 6.95
C PHE A 631 19.44 -13.01 7.06
N VAL A 632 19.93 -13.68 8.08
CA VAL A 632 21.34 -14.01 8.25
C VAL A 632 21.38 -15.52 8.39
N ASP A 633 22.06 -16.17 7.47
CA ASP A 633 22.35 -17.59 7.51
C ASP A 633 23.69 -17.79 8.25
N ILE A 634 23.67 -18.63 9.28
CA ILE A 634 24.80 -18.83 10.20
C ILE A 634 25.16 -20.31 10.18
N ASP A 635 26.43 -20.61 9.89
CA ASP A 635 26.99 -21.95 10.03
C ASP A 635 27.07 -22.29 11.52
N THR A 636 26.24 -23.25 11.96
CA THR A 636 26.24 -23.69 13.36
C THR A 636 27.07 -24.95 13.59
N LYS A 637 27.84 -25.41 12.59
CA LYS A 637 28.67 -26.61 12.68
C LYS A 637 29.71 -26.46 13.79
N GLY A 638 29.59 -27.34 14.80
CA GLY A 638 30.51 -27.36 15.94
C GLY A 638 30.24 -26.28 17.00
N LYS A 639 29.10 -25.59 16.95
CA LYS A 639 28.67 -24.60 17.96
C LYS A 639 27.67 -25.23 18.95
N ASP A 640 27.70 -24.81 20.22
CA ASP A 640 26.72 -25.19 21.24
C ASP A 640 25.37 -24.49 20.98
N VAL A 641 24.38 -25.24 20.51
CA VAL A 641 23.03 -24.77 20.23
C VAL A 641 22.06 -25.44 21.20
N VAL A 642 21.39 -24.62 22.03
CA VAL A 642 20.44 -25.10 23.04
C VAL A 642 19.02 -24.63 22.73
N LEU A 643 18.04 -25.46 23.10
CA LEU A 643 16.65 -25.02 23.13
C LEU A 643 16.44 -24.08 24.33
N LYS A 644 16.20 -22.80 24.06
CA LYS A 644 15.95 -21.75 25.04
C LYS A 644 14.52 -21.78 25.58
N GLY A 645 13.58 -22.29 24.79
CA GLY A 645 12.19 -22.43 25.22
C GLY A 645 11.24 -22.59 24.04
N LYS A 646 10.02 -22.10 24.20
CA LYS A 646 9.06 -21.95 23.11
C LYS A 646 8.58 -20.50 23.08
N THR A 647 8.39 -19.92 21.90
CA THR A 647 7.80 -18.58 21.77
C THR A 647 6.37 -18.56 22.29
N LYS A 648 5.75 -17.37 22.43
CA LYS A 648 4.29 -17.23 22.69
C LYS A 648 3.43 -18.01 21.68
N GLY A 649 4.02 -18.45 20.55
CA GLY A 649 3.42 -19.30 19.53
C GLY A 649 3.74 -20.79 19.55
N GLY A 650 4.37 -21.31 20.61
CA GLY A 650 4.66 -22.75 20.73
C GLY A 650 5.89 -23.24 19.96
N VAL A 651 6.54 -22.35 19.20
CA VAL A 651 7.67 -22.67 18.34
C VAL A 651 8.93 -22.84 19.18
N PRO A 652 9.66 -23.97 19.07
CA PRO A 652 10.97 -24.16 19.70
C PRO A 652 11.92 -22.99 19.40
N ASP A 653 12.32 -22.26 20.43
CA ASP A 653 13.26 -21.13 20.37
C ASP A 653 14.66 -21.66 20.69
N TRP A 654 15.58 -21.59 19.74
CA TRP A 654 16.95 -22.09 19.87
C TRP A 654 17.94 -20.93 20.01
N LYS A 655 18.90 -21.08 20.93
CA LYS A 655 19.96 -20.13 21.23
C LYS A 655 21.31 -20.78 20.99
N ILE A 656 22.17 -20.12 20.21
CA ILE A 656 23.60 -20.46 20.12
C ILE A 656 24.29 -19.86 21.36
N LYS A 657 24.96 -20.68 22.17
CA LYS A 657 25.69 -20.22 23.36
C LYS A 657 27.11 -19.77 23.06
N ASP A 658 27.67 -20.25 21.95
CA ASP A 658 29.00 -19.86 21.51
C ASP A 658 29.01 -18.49 20.83
N ASN A 659 30.17 -17.84 20.83
CA ASN A 659 30.37 -16.60 20.09
C ASN A 659 30.23 -16.84 18.59
N VAL A 660 29.42 -16.00 17.94
CA VAL A 660 29.25 -15.95 16.49
C VAL A 660 30.13 -14.83 15.94
N SER A 661 31.02 -15.19 15.02
CA SER A 661 31.96 -14.29 14.36
C SER A 661 31.48 -13.93 12.95
N LYS A 662 32.08 -12.91 12.33
CA LYS A 662 31.73 -12.51 10.95
C LYS A 662 31.95 -13.63 9.92
N THR A 663 32.88 -14.54 10.17
CA THR A 663 33.19 -15.67 9.29
C THR A 663 32.21 -16.82 9.41
N ASP A 664 31.37 -16.83 10.44
CA ASP A 664 30.31 -17.84 10.62
C ASP A 664 29.04 -17.51 9.81
N ILE A 665 28.99 -16.35 9.11
CA ILE A 665 27.85 -15.92 8.30
C ILE A 665 28.02 -16.46 6.87
N VAL A 666 27.09 -17.35 6.45
CA VAL A 666 27.11 -18.02 5.14
C VAL A 666 26.43 -17.17 4.07
N SER A 667 25.36 -16.45 4.44
CA SER A 667 24.71 -15.47 3.59
C SER A 667 24.01 -14.39 4.43
N SER A 668 24.00 -13.15 3.95
CA SER A 668 23.25 -12.06 4.57
C SER A 668 22.52 -11.28 3.49
N GLY A 669 21.21 -11.08 3.65
CA GLY A 669 20.39 -10.39 2.67
C GLY A 669 19.30 -9.53 3.30
N LYS A 670 19.01 -8.40 2.67
CA LYS A 670 17.77 -7.65 2.87
C LYS A 670 16.68 -8.37 2.09
N VAL A 671 15.58 -8.75 2.74
CA VAL A 671 14.40 -9.17 1.98
C VAL A 671 13.79 -7.89 1.44
N CYS A 672 14.00 -7.62 0.16
CA CYS A 672 13.04 -6.80 -0.57
C CYS A 672 11.73 -7.60 -0.56
N LYS A 673 10.64 -6.98 -0.08
CA LYS A 673 9.29 -7.58 -0.16
C LYS A 673 9.10 -8.11 -1.59
N GLY A 674 8.95 -9.42 -1.72
CA GLY A 674 8.50 -10.07 -2.94
C GLY A 674 7.02 -9.85 -3.17
#